data_AF-A0A926YUI8-F1
#
_entry.id   AF-A0A926YUI8-F1
#
_cell.length_a   1.000
_cell.length_b   1.000
_cell.length_c   1.000
_cell.angle_alpha   90.00
_cell.angle_beta   90.00
_cell.angle_gamma   90.00
#
_symmetry.space_group_name_H-M   'P 1'
#
loop_
_entity.id
_entity.type
_entity.pdbx_description
1 polymer ?
#
loop_
_entity_poly.entity_id
_entity_poly.type
_entity_poly.pdbx_seq_one_letter_code
_entity_poly.pdbx_strand_id
1 'polypeptide(L)'
;MPSTTPADVRSHLIDALQLDLIGPAPDDEFHAAEVIPQPPSKWYLTGFLVPYDAPVAQRSDDTGDDELDAVNGAGDGDDEAIPEKSPARKGFFPSSMGVSLLVSPHTQTLQLTACWGDYVPLPSEASEEAATKTTLRIGSWQRIPCHAELTVPIQAQDAPLELDIPDSKGLKLLVSVRSVSSENLVPAGTRSVSIFLVNQRRPAPNKAPDAAHAFQTSLTIQTEDSLVPRPDLRGGNGEDWDESVADLQYRDDYEFAVGHNVSAIAVVEPGGICRKVWTAWIPTADVEKVIPTQVPGVELRMENLAAAPTPAALRELLHPMVDAYATWIIEQRSQAPTMPKHRAETAKDLLNRAVIANQRIAAGLQAMSDPLVFEAFCIANRSVARAIRQRLTHDQKGVTPESLAAPKWRPFQLAFLLMNIVGIANPEHGDSPSGTLRERELVDLLFFPTGGGKTEAYLGLAAFTLVLRRLRNSGIHSAGLSVLMRYTLRLLTLDQLGRAATLICALELERQDDVEKLGKHPFEIGLWVGQAATPNKMGKKGDNDPHSARTRTIAYQNNDRQKPSPIPLENCPWCGTRFTRNSFELLPDANEPNELRVRCISRKCQFNRNQPLPILTVDDQIYRRLPCFIIATVDKFASLPWVGETGALFGQVERFDQDGFYGPCKPGRGQPLSQVLPPPDLIIQDELHLISGPLGTMVGLYETAIDALSTLM
;
A
#
# COMPACT_ATOMS: atom_id res chain seq x y z
N MET A 1 25.41 -16.98 13.79
CA MET A 1 24.49 -16.05 14.46
C MET A 1 23.09 -16.57 14.18
N PRO A 2 22.20 -16.70 15.18
CA PRO A 2 20.80 -17.02 14.89
C PRO A 2 20.27 -15.99 13.88
N SER A 3 19.56 -16.45 12.86
CA SER A 3 19.00 -15.56 11.83
C SER A 3 17.96 -14.66 12.48
N THR A 4 18.23 -13.36 12.57
CA THR A 4 17.27 -12.35 13.00
C THR A 4 15.99 -12.47 12.20
N THR A 5 14.86 -12.69 12.86
CA THR A 5 13.57 -12.82 12.18
C THR A 5 13.05 -11.44 11.75
N PRO A 6 12.14 -11.33 10.77
CA PRO A 6 11.49 -10.07 10.46
C PRO A 6 10.69 -9.45 11.61
N ALA A 7 10.33 -10.26 12.63
CA ALA A 7 9.71 -9.75 13.85
C ALA A 7 10.77 -9.05 14.72
N ASP A 8 11.92 -9.68 14.93
CA ASP A 8 13.02 -9.09 15.71
C ASP A 8 13.52 -7.77 15.09
N VAL A 9 13.61 -7.70 13.75
CA VAL A 9 13.97 -6.44 13.06
C VAL A 9 12.93 -5.36 13.30
N ARG A 10 11.63 -5.70 13.25
CA ARG A 10 10.55 -4.73 13.49
C ARG A 10 10.53 -4.24 14.93
N SER A 11 10.66 -5.14 15.91
CA SER A 11 10.78 -4.76 17.32
C SER A 11 11.96 -3.82 17.53
N HIS A 12 13.13 -4.15 16.98
CA HIS A 12 14.30 -3.27 17.08
C HIS A 12 14.08 -1.89 16.47
N LEU A 13 13.38 -1.79 15.33
CA LEU A 13 13.04 -0.51 14.71
C LEU A 13 12.06 0.30 15.57
N ILE A 14 11.07 -0.36 16.18
CA ILE A 14 10.11 0.30 17.08
C ILE A 14 10.83 0.81 18.33
N ASP A 15 11.65 -0.04 18.95
CA ASP A 15 12.41 0.32 20.16
C ASP A 15 13.37 1.49 19.88
N ALA A 16 14.08 1.46 18.74
CA ALA A 16 14.95 2.55 18.31
C ALA A 16 14.18 3.85 18.06
N LEU A 17 13.03 3.77 17.39
CA LEU A 17 12.17 4.94 17.13
C LEU A 17 11.63 5.54 18.43
N GLN A 18 11.22 4.69 19.37
CA GLN A 18 10.73 5.12 20.68
C GLN A 18 11.84 5.80 21.50
N LEU A 19 13.03 5.20 21.55
CA LEU A 19 14.17 5.77 22.25
C LEU A 19 14.60 7.12 21.66
N ASP A 20 14.55 7.28 20.34
CA ASP A 20 14.92 8.51 19.64
C ASP A 20 13.85 9.62 19.81
N LEU A 21 12.57 9.30 19.62
CA LEU A 21 11.51 10.32 19.59
C LEU A 21 10.96 10.70 20.98
N ILE A 22 10.89 9.73 21.90
CA ILE A 22 10.30 9.91 23.24
C ILE A 22 11.36 9.80 24.33
N GLY A 23 12.30 8.87 24.18
CA GLY A 23 13.27 8.49 25.20
C GLY A 23 12.94 7.17 25.90
N PRO A 24 13.71 6.81 26.94
CA PRO A 24 13.63 5.50 27.56
C PRO A 24 12.29 5.21 28.20
N ALA A 25 11.83 3.98 28.01
CA ALA A 25 10.65 3.47 28.68
C ALA A 25 10.86 3.42 30.22
N PRO A 26 9.78 3.40 31.02
CA PRO A 26 9.89 3.29 32.48
C PRO A 26 10.66 2.06 32.96
N ASP A 27 10.64 0.97 32.19
CA ASP A 27 11.28 -0.32 32.45
C ASP A 27 12.65 -0.50 31.75
N ASP A 28 13.15 0.53 31.04
CA ASP A 28 14.47 0.51 30.43
C ASP A 28 15.57 0.71 31.50
N GLU A 29 16.08 -0.40 32.03
CA GLU A 29 17.16 -0.40 33.02
C GLU A 29 18.49 0.14 32.46
N PHE A 30 18.73 -0.02 31.16
CA PHE A 30 20.01 0.34 30.54
C PHE A 30 20.15 1.86 30.41
N HIS A 31 19.05 2.54 30.04
CA HIS A 31 19.01 4.00 29.93
C HIS A 31 18.34 4.69 31.14
N ALA A 32 18.14 3.97 32.24
CA ALA A 32 17.48 4.50 33.44
C ALA A 32 18.10 5.82 33.92
N ALA A 33 19.43 5.90 33.93
CA ALA A 33 20.21 7.08 34.34
C ALA A 33 21.02 7.69 33.17
N GLU A 34 20.44 7.71 31.96
CA GLU A 34 21.10 8.27 30.78
C GLU A 34 21.55 9.73 30.99
N VAL A 35 22.59 10.11 30.26
CA VAL A 35 23.12 11.48 30.24
C VAL A 35 23.12 11.97 28.80
N ILE A 36 22.36 13.02 28.53
CA ILE A 36 22.22 13.61 27.20
C ILE A 36 22.97 14.96 27.11
N PRO A 37 23.53 15.33 25.94
CA PRO A 37 24.39 16.51 25.80
C PRO A 37 23.63 17.83 25.59
N GLN A 38 22.31 17.81 25.49
CA GLN A 38 21.48 18.99 25.23
C GLN A 38 20.19 18.96 26.04
N PRO A 39 19.41 20.07 26.12
CA PRO A 39 18.13 20.10 26.82
C PRO A 39 17.18 18.99 26.31
N PRO A 40 16.54 18.23 27.20
CA PRO A 40 15.73 17.08 26.79
C PRO A 40 14.54 17.45 25.90
N SER A 41 13.96 18.64 26.02
CA SER A 41 12.90 19.14 25.11
C SER A 41 13.38 19.40 23.67
N LYS A 42 14.69 19.49 23.45
CA LYS A 42 15.32 19.56 22.12
C LYS A 42 15.84 18.21 21.65
N TRP A 43 16.01 17.25 22.57
CA TRP A 43 16.50 15.91 22.26
C TRP A 43 15.34 14.96 21.91
N TYR A 44 14.24 15.04 22.65
CA TYR A 44 13.01 14.28 22.37
C TYR A 44 11.95 15.17 21.73
N LEU A 45 11.23 14.61 20.75
CA LEU A 45 10.20 15.31 20.00
C LEU A 45 8.85 15.35 20.75
N THR A 46 8.56 14.32 21.55
CA THR A 46 7.28 14.17 22.26
C THR A 46 7.47 13.38 23.56
N GLY A 47 6.39 13.05 24.26
CA GLY A 47 6.47 12.24 25.47
C GLY A 47 6.56 13.02 26.77
N PHE A 48 6.45 14.35 26.74
CA PHE A 48 6.69 15.19 27.91
C PHE A 48 5.61 16.25 28.13
N LEU A 49 5.50 16.71 29.37
CA LEU A 49 4.54 17.72 29.81
C LEU A 49 5.27 18.97 30.33
N VAL A 50 4.91 20.14 29.80
CA VAL A 50 5.42 21.43 30.26
C VAL A 50 4.54 22.02 31.38
N PRO A 51 5.10 22.78 32.34
CA PRO A 51 4.31 23.36 33.43
C PRO A 51 3.10 24.18 32.96
N TYR A 52 1.94 23.95 33.59
CA TYR A 52 0.66 24.59 33.27
C TYR A 52 0.65 26.11 33.52
N ASP A 53 1.61 26.65 34.26
CA ASP A 53 1.77 28.10 34.48
C ASP A 53 3.01 28.68 33.77
N ALA A 54 3.70 27.91 32.92
CA ALA A 54 4.86 28.41 32.18
C ALA A 54 4.49 29.55 31.21
N PRO A 55 5.33 30.57 31.01
CA PRO A 55 5.10 31.59 29.98
C PRO A 55 4.99 30.99 28.58
N VAL A 56 4.27 31.65 27.67
CA VAL A 56 4.12 31.21 26.26
C VAL A 56 5.46 30.87 25.61
N ALA A 57 6.51 31.67 25.86
CA ALA A 57 7.85 31.45 25.32
C ALA A 57 8.53 30.15 25.81
N GLN A 58 8.05 29.53 26.89
CA GLN A 58 8.54 28.24 27.39
C GLN A 58 7.61 27.07 27.00
N ARG A 59 6.47 27.35 26.36
CA ARG A 59 5.50 26.35 25.90
C ARG A 59 5.34 26.30 24.39
N SER A 60 6.01 27.16 23.65
CA SER A 60 6.02 27.13 22.19
C SER A 60 7.32 26.54 21.69
N ASP A 61 7.22 25.73 20.65
CA ASP A 61 8.37 25.30 19.88
C ASP A 61 8.83 26.45 18.97
N ASP A 62 9.99 27.06 19.26
CA ASP A 62 10.59 28.11 18.41
C ASP A 62 11.16 27.53 17.10
N THR A 63 11.38 26.20 17.03
CA THR A 63 11.83 25.48 15.83
C THR A 63 10.70 24.84 15.03
N GLY A 64 9.44 24.95 15.48
CA GLY A 64 8.28 24.50 14.69
C GLY A 64 8.07 25.28 13.39
N ASP A 65 8.75 26.42 13.25
CA ASP A 65 8.83 27.24 12.03
C ASP A 65 10.05 26.89 11.15
N ASP A 66 11.02 26.10 11.64
CA ASP A 66 12.16 25.65 10.85
C ASP A 66 11.74 24.43 10.04
N GLU A 67 11.51 24.71 8.76
CA GLU A 67 11.17 23.76 7.70
C GLU A 67 12.02 22.48 7.82
N LEU A 68 11.38 21.31 7.75
CA LEU A 68 12.05 20.12 7.22
C LEU A 68 12.60 20.54 5.86
N ASP A 69 13.91 20.76 5.76
CA ASP A 69 14.62 21.08 4.52
C ASP A 69 14.20 20.04 3.47
N ALA A 70 13.19 20.40 2.67
CA ALA A 70 12.89 19.71 1.44
C ALA A 70 14.16 19.86 0.62
N VAL A 71 14.82 18.74 0.35
CA VAL A 71 16.01 18.67 -0.50
C VAL A 71 15.70 19.46 -1.77
N ASN A 72 16.30 20.65 -1.88
CA ASN A 72 16.17 21.55 -3.02
C ASN A 72 16.77 20.86 -4.26
N GLY A 73 15.97 20.01 -4.90
CA GLY A 73 16.19 19.56 -6.26
C GLY A 73 15.71 20.67 -7.20
N ALA A 74 16.57 21.64 -7.46
CA ALA A 74 16.30 22.66 -8.48
C ALA A 74 16.01 21.98 -9.83
N GLY A 75 14.77 22.10 -10.29
CA GLY A 75 14.32 21.65 -11.60
C GLY A 75 12.99 22.33 -11.93
N ASP A 76 13.07 23.48 -12.60
CA ASP A 76 11.93 24.24 -13.12
C ASP A 76 10.95 23.32 -13.88
N GLY A 77 9.75 23.18 -13.32
CA GLY A 77 8.56 22.66 -13.97
C GLY A 77 7.35 23.37 -13.36
N ASP A 78 6.64 24.13 -14.19
CA ASP A 78 5.58 25.10 -13.84
C ASP A 78 4.30 24.51 -13.15
N ASP A 79 4.35 23.28 -12.62
CA ASP A 79 3.20 22.59 -12.01
C ASP A 79 3.36 22.30 -10.50
N GLU A 80 4.38 22.83 -9.83
CA GLU A 80 4.48 22.84 -8.36
C GLU A 80 4.01 24.19 -7.79
N ALA A 81 2.74 24.54 -8.03
CA ALA A 81 2.08 25.49 -7.14
C ALA A 81 1.88 24.79 -5.78
N ILE A 82 2.87 24.97 -4.89
CA ILE A 82 2.79 24.65 -3.47
C ILE A 82 1.41 25.14 -2.99
N PRO A 83 0.56 24.27 -2.40
CA PRO A 83 -0.74 24.73 -1.89
C PRO A 83 -0.50 25.91 -0.94
N GLU A 84 -1.30 26.99 -1.08
CA GLU A 84 -1.17 28.20 -0.28
C GLU A 84 -0.88 27.83 1.19
N LYS A 85 0.26 28.31 1.72
CA LYS A 85 0.70 28.08 3.10
C LYS A 85 -0.48 28.36 4.03
N SER A 86 -1.08 27.30 4.58
CA SER A 86 -1.99 27.46 5.72
C SER A 86 -1.19 28.16 6.82
N PRO A 87 -1.73 29.22 7.46
CA PRO A 87 -0.97 29.99 8.44
C PRO A 87 -0.50 29.05 9.55
N ALA A 88 0.83 28.96 9.72
CA ALA A 88 1.46 28.17 10.77
C ALA A 88 0.93 28.68 12.13
N ARG A 89 0.09 27.88 12.78
CA ARG A 89 -0.28 28.11 14.17
C ARG A 89 0.88 27.60 15.01
N LYS A 90 1.44 28.45 15.88
CA LYS A 90 2.46 28.02 16.85
C LYS A 90 1.97 26.78 17.60
N GLY A 91 2.68 25.67 17.44
CA GLY A 91 2.46 24.47 18.23
C GLY A 91 2.79 24.73 19.68
N PHE A 92 1.85 24.44 20.58
CA PHE A 92 2.09 24.51 22.02
C PHE A 92 2.38 23.11 22.55
N PHE A 93 3.43 22.98 23.36
CA PHE A 93 3.70 21.74 24.07
C PHE A 93 2.58 21.45 25.09
N PRO A 94 2.18 20.18 25.25
CA PRO A 94 1.10 19.81 26.15
C PRO A 94 1.51 20.03 27.61
N SER A 95 0.60 20.58 28.42
CA SER A 95 0.76 20.62 29.89
C SER A 95 0.04 19.48 30.60
N SER A 96 -0.73 18.69 29.85
CA SER A 96 -1.46 17.54 30.35
C SER A 96 -1.63 16.47 29.29
N MET A 97 -1.73 15.24 29.76
CA MET A 97 -2.22 14.09 28.98
C MET A 97 -3.22 13.31 29.83
N GLY A 98 -4.08 12.53 29.20
CA GLY A 98 -5.06 11.78 29.95
C GLY A 98 -5.74 10.68 29.16
N VAL A 99 -6.67 10.02 29.83
CA VAL A 99 -7.47 8.93 29.27
C VAL A 99 -8.88 8.96 29.84
N SER A 100 -9.86 8.72 28.97
CA SER A 100 -11.26 8.51 29.33
C SER A 100 -11.63 7.06 29.14
N LEU A 101 -12.34 6.50 30.11
CA LEU A 101 -12.77 5.10 30.15
C LEU A 101 -14.18 5.00 30.75
N LEU A 102 -14.89 3.92 30.44
CA LEU A 102 -16.19 3.62 31.05
C LEU A 102 -16.04 2.48 32.05
N VAL A 103 -16.64 2.65 33.24
CA VAL A 103 -16.61 1.65 34.31
C VAL A 103 -18.02 1.18 34.67
N SER A 104 -18.10 -0.05 35.15
CA SER A 104 -19.33 -0.62 35.67
C SER A 104 -19.84 0.15 36.90
N PRO A 105 -21.13 0.03 37.28
CA PRO A 105 -21.64 0.58 38.54
C PRO A 105 -20.99 -0.04 39.79
N HIS A 106 -20.36 -1.21 39.68
CA HIS A 106 -19.74 -1.93 40.80
C HIS A 106 -18.31 -1.46 41.10
N THR A 107 -17.64 -0.87 40.12
CA THR A 107 -16.22 -0.47 40.25
C THR A 107 -16.09 0.71 41.21
N GLN A 108 -15.49 0.50 42.38
CA GLN A 108 -15.39 1.55 43.40
C GLN A 108 -14.04 2.28 43.38
N THR A 109 -12.99 1.64 42.89
CA THR A 109 -11.64 2.18 42.84
C THR A 109 -10.92 1.79 41.56
N LEU A 110 -9.93 2.58 41.17
CA LEU A 110 -8.98 2.28 40.09
C LEU A 110 -7.58 2.26 40.67
N GLN A 111 -6.77 1.27 40.29
CA GLN A 111 -5.34 1.27 40.58
C GLN A 111 -4.62 1.96 39.44
N LEU A 112 -3.84 2.98 39.75
CA LEU A 112 -3.14 3.79 38.77
C LEU A 112 -1.64 3.81 39.07
N THR A 113 -0.83 3.62 38.03
CA THR A 113 0.61 3.82 38.07
C THR A 113 0.96 4.97 37.13
N ALA A 114 1.51 6.05 37.67
CA ALA A 114 2.05 7.16 36.91
C ALA A 114 3.58 7.05 36.84
N CYS A 115 4.16 7.12 35.65
CA CYS A 115 5.62 7.15 35.46
C CYS A 115 6.04 8.45 34.77
N TRP A 116 7.23 8.94 35.09
CA TRP A 116 7.86 10.09 34.43
C TRP A 116 9.37 10.09 34.64
N GLY A 117 10.11 10.81 33.80
CA GLY A 117 11.52 11.12 33.95
C GLY A 117 11.71 12.58 34.35
N ASP A 118 12.45 12.82 35.44
CA ASP A 118 12.99 14.13 35.76
C ASP A 118 14.39 14.25 35.14
N TYR A 119 14.69 15.42 34.57
CA TYR A 119 16.03 15.71 34.05
C TYR A 119 16.70 16.81 34.86
N VAL A 120 17.90 16.53 35.35
CA VAL A 120 18.69 17.47 36.15
C VAL A 120 19.89 17.94 35.34
N PRO A 121 20.11 19.26 35.23
CA PRO A 121 21.27 19.78 34.51
C PRO A 121 22.55 19.48 35.27
N LEU A 122 23.54 18.93 34.57
CA LEU A 122 24.90 18.72 35.07
C LEU A 122 25.79 19.91 34.67
N PRO A 123 26.69 20.36 35.58
CA PRO A 123 27.66 21.39 35.25
C PRO A 123 28.63 20.85 34.18
N SER A 124 28.89 21.64 33.13
CA SER A 124 29.98 21.35 32.19
C SER A 124 31.30 21.30 32.97
N GLU A 125 32.09 20.23 32.79
CA GLU A 125 33.50 20.26 33.17
C GLU A 125 34.15 21.45 32.46
N ALA A 126 34.61 22.44 33.22
CA ALA A 126 35.30 23.59 32.67
C ALA A 126 36.72 23.15 32.29
N SER A 127 37.11 23.31 31.02
CA SER A 127 38.51 23.48 30.67
C SER A 127 39.08 24.65 31.50
N GLU A 128 40.28 24.47 32.08
CA GLU A 128 40.91 25.39 33.06
C GLU A 128 41.03 26.87 32.61
N GLU A 129 40.74 27.22 31.36
CA GLU A 129 40.82 28.58 30.82
C GLU A 129 39.56 29.46 31.01
N ALA A 130 38.44 28.95 31.56
CA ALA A 130 37.17 29.70 31.61
C ALA A 130 36.80 30.32 32.98
N ALA A 131 37.76 30.52 33.89
CA ALA A 131 37.49 30.94 35.29
C ALA A 131 37.09 32.42 35.51
N THR A 132 36.88 33.23 34.47
CA THR A 132 36.62 34.69 34.60
C THR A 132 35.22 35.16 34.17
N LYS A 133 34.25 34.26 33.92
CA LYS A 133 32.83 34.64 33.77
C LYS A 133 31.89 33.73 34.55
N THR A 134 31.11 34.33 35.45
CA THR A 134 30.09 33.76 36.35
C THR A 134 28.84 33.23 35.61
N THR A 135 29.03 32.44 34.56
CA THR A 135 27.95 31.80 33.80
C THR A 135 28.19 30.30 33.73
N LEU A 136 27.51 29.55 34.60
CA LEU A 136 27.35 28.09 34.47
C LEU A 136 26.88 27.77 33.05
N ARG A 137 27.75 27.15 32.24
CA ARG A 137 27.36 26.50 30.99
C ARG A 137 26.82 25.12 31.37
N ILE A 138 25.52 24.91 31.18
CA ILE A 138 24.89 23.59 31.31
C ILE A 138 25.41 22.77 30.13
N GLY A 139 26.17 21.71 30.42
CA GLY A 139 26.83 20.89 29.39
C GLY A 139 26.08 19.62 29.06
N SER A 140 25.39 19.02 30.03
CA SER A 140 24.65 17.77 29.88
C SER A 140 23.51 17.69 30.88
N TRP A 141 22.61 16.73 30.69
CA TRP A 141 21.44 16.50 31.54
C TRP A 141 21.36 15.02 31.91
N GLN A 142 21.12 14.73 33.20
CA GLN A 142 20.97 13.37 33.68
C GLN A 142 19.51 13.06 33.99
N ARG A 143 19.05 11.91 33.52
CA ARG A 143 17.71 11.39 33.79
C ARG A 143 17.60 10.77 35.18
N ILE A 144 16.46 10.98 35.83
CA ILE A 144 16.02 10.33 37.06
C ILE A 144 14.64 9.72 36.78
N PRO A 145 14.52 8.38 36.71
CA PRO A 145 13.24 7.71 36.52
C PRO A 145 12.42 7.78 37.81
N CYS A 146 11.15 8.12 37.68
CA CYS A 146 10.22 8.25 38.78
C CYS A 146 8.92 7.50 38.45
N HIS A 147 8.30 6.94 39.48
CA HIS A 147 6.97 6.34 39.38
C HIS A 147 6.21 6.53 40.70
N ALA A 148 4.88 6.48 40.64
CA ALA A 148 4.01 6.48 41.79
C ALA A 148 2.77 5.62 41.54
N GLU A 149 2.36 4.88 42.56
CA GLU A 149 1.12 4.12 42.56
C GLU A 149 0.06 4.84 43.40
N LEU A 150 -1.14 4.96 42.87
CA LEU A 150 -2.27 5.62 43.49
C LEU A 150 -3.53 4.78 43.35
N THR A 151 -4.31 4.69 44.43
CA THR A 151 -5.68 4.15 44.38
C THR A 151 -6.66 5.31 44.28
N VAL A 152 -7.38 5.40 43.17
CA VAL A 152 -8.32 6.48 42.86
C VAL A 152 -9.74 6.04 43.20
N PRO A 153 -10.47 6.71 44.11
CA PRO A 153 -11.87 6.40 44.39
C PRO A 153 -12.79 6.90 43.26
N ILE A 154 -13.74 6.07 42.83
CA ILE A 154 -14.74 6.41 41.81
C ILE A 154 -16.01 6.89 42.50
N GLN A 155 -16.09 8.19 42.77
CA GLN A 155 -17.27 8.83 43.33
C GLN A 155 -17.77 9.92 42.38
N ALA A 156 -19.07 9.92 42.08
CA ALA A 156 -19.66 10.99 41.29
C ALA A 156 -19.68 12.29 42.12
N GLN A 157 -19.05 13.33 41.61
CA GLN A 157 -18.95 14.65 42.23
C GLN A 157 -19.03 15.73 41.15
N ASP A 158 -19.53 16.93 41.50
CA ASP A 158 -19.69 18.04 40.55
C ASP A 158 -18.35 18.63 40.09
N ALA A 159 -17.33 18.56 40.94
CA ALA A 159 -15.96 19.02 40.66
C ALA A 159 -15.01 17.83 40.43
N PRO A 160 -13.99 17.97 39.57
CA PRO A 160 -12.94 16.96 39.45
C PRO A 160 -12.21 16.75 40.77
N LEU A 161 -11.93 15.50 41.11
CA LEU A 161 -11.04 15.14 42.21
C LEU A 161 -9.60 15.43 41.79
N GLU A 162 -8.89 16.21 42.60
CA GLU A 162 -7.49 16.53 42.39
C GLU A 162 -6.63 15.80 43.43
N LEU A 163 -5.68 14.99 42.96
CA LEU A 163 -4.75 14.24 43.80
C LEU A 163 -3.32 14.64 43.47
N ASP A 164 -2.51 14.93 44.50
CA ASP A 164 -1.08 15.14 44.31
C ASP A 164 -0.38 13.80 44.04
N ILE A 165 0.53 13.79 43.05
CA ILE A 165 1.37 12.62 42.81
C ILE A 165 2.56 12.69 43.77
N PRO A 166 2.78 11.66 44.60
CA PRO A 166 3.92 11.62 45.54
C PRO A 166 5.25 11.87 44.84
N ASP A 167 6.15 12.62 45.51
CA ASP A 167 7.52 12.90 45.07
C ASP A 167 7.66 13.53 43.67
N SER A 168 6.58 14.08 43.12
CA SER A 168 6.53 14.59 41.75
C SER A 168 6.80 16.09 41.61
N LYS A 169 7.04 16.80 42.72
CA LYS A 169 7.30 18.26 42.78
C LYS A 169 6.18 19.13 42.19
N GLY A 170 4.96 18.60 42.03
CA GLY A 170 3.79 19.32 41.52
C GLY A 170 3.12 18.70 40.30
N LEU A 171 3.34 17.42 40.01
CA LEU A 171 2.43 16.70 39.10
C LEU A 171 1.16 16.34 39.86
N LYS A 172 0.02 16.51 39.19
CA LYS A 172 -1.28 16.24 39.77
C LYS A 172 -2.11 15.36 38.86
N LEU A 173 -2.96 14.57 39.49
CA LEU A 173 -3.96 13.76 38.82
C LEU A 173 -5.33 14.43 38.98
N LEU A 174 -5.96 14.79 37.87
CA LEU A 174 -7.32 15.30 37.83
C LEU A 174 -8.27 14.21 37.34
N VAL A 175 -9.25 13.85 38.17
CA VAL A 175 -10.19 12.76 37.91
C VAL A 175 -11.61 13.32 37.87
N SER A 176 -12.27 13.21 36.72
CA SER A 176 -13.68 13.58 36.57
C SER A 176 -14.53 12.32 36.37
N VAL A 177 -15.54 12.15 37.23
CA VAL A 177 -16.48 11.02 37.15
C VAL A 177 -17.87 11.57 36.83
N ARG A 178 -18.49 11.06 35.76
CA ARG A 178 -19.84 11.46 35.33
C ARG A 178 -20.70 10.24 35.08
N SER A 179 -21.96 10.29 35.47
CA SER A 179 -22.94 9.25 35.12
C SER A 179 -23.28 9.32 33.63
N VAL A 180 -23.39 8.17 32.97
CA VAL A 180 -23.82 8.09 31.56
C VAL A 180 -25.33 7.85 31.52
N SER A 181 -26.06 8.71 30.81
CA SER A 181 -27.54 8.70 30.75
C SER A 181 -28.13 7.84 29.62
N SER A 182 -27.30 7.08 28.89
CA SER A 182 -27.74 6.29 27.74
C SER A 182 -28.09 4.86 28.12
N GLU A 183 -29.32 4.64 28.60
CA GLU A 183 -29.80 3.35 29.11
C GLU A 183 -29.83 2.22 28.05
N ASN A 184 -29.88 2.57 26.76
CA ASN A 184 -30.00 1.60 25.66
C ASN A 184 -28.66 1.24 25.00
N LEU A 185 -27.58 1.97 25.29
CA LEU A 185 -26.28 1.80 24.62
C LEU A 185 -25.20 1.24 25.54
N VAL A 186 -25.32 1.47 26.84
CA VAL A 186 -24.39 0.94 27.85
C VAL A 186 -25.18 0.37 29.03
N PRO A 187 -24.61 -0.58 29.79
CA PRO A 187 -25.26 -1.11 30.99
C PRO A 187 -25.73 0.00 31.94
N ALA A 188 -26.91 -0.17 32.53
CA ALA A 188 -27.46 0.81 33.48
C ALA A 188 -26.47 1.08 34.64
N GLY A 189 -26.29 2.36 34.97
CA GLY A 189 -25.35 2.79 36.01
C GLY A 189 -23.89 2.87 35.58
N THR A 190 -23.59 2.72 34.29
CA THR A 190 -22.24 2.98 33.74
C THR A 190 -21.79 4.41 34.05
N ARG A 191 -20.52 4.56 34.45
CA ARG A 191 -19.89 5.85 34.75
C ARG A 191 -18.73 6.10 33.79
N SER A 192 -18.63 7.32 33.30
CA SER A 192 -17.48 7.82 32.53
C SER A 192 -16.46 8.40 33.48
N VAL A 193 -15.22 7.92 33.40
CA VAL A 193 -14.09 8.39 34.22
C VAL A 193 -13.03 8.95 33.28
N SER A 194 -12.69 10.23 33.46
CA SER A 194 -11.60 10.88 32.75
C SER A 194 -10.48 11.21 33.73
N ILE A 195 -9.27 10.76 33.43
CA ILE A 195 -8.10 10.89 34.28
C ILE A 195 -7.03 11.67 33.50
N PHE A 196 -6.57 12.78 34.06
CA PHE A 196 -5.54 13.62 33.45
C PHE A 196 -4.33 13.74 34.37
N LEU A 197 -3.15 13.45 33.84
CA LEU A 197 -1.89 13.87 34.43
C LEU A 197 -1.63 15.32 33.99
N VAL A 198 -1.52 16.22 34.95
CA VAL A 198 -1.28 17.65 34.70
C VAL A 198 0.01 18.07 35.38
N ASN A 199 0.88 18.73 34.62
CA ASN A 199 2.09 19.31 35.19
C ASN A 199 1.78 20.68 35.81
N GLN A 200 1.56 20.73 37.13
CA GLN A 200 1.41 21.97 37.90
C GLN A 200 2.70 22.36 38.66
N ARG A 201 3.86 21.88 38.21
CA ARG A 201 5.16 22.32 38.75
C ARG A 201 5.32 23.82 38.56
N ARG A 202 6.07 24.47 39.45
CA ARG A 202 6.46 25.87 39.22
C ARG A 202 7.44 25.94 38.04
N PRO A 203 7.24 26.84 37.06
CA PRO A 203 8.17 27.00 35.95
C PRO A 203 9.60 27.26 36.46
N ALA A 204 10.58 26.55 35.90
CA ALA A 204 11.98 26.77 36.21
C ALA A 204 12.48 28.08 35.58
N PRO A 205 13.59 28.66 36.08
CA PRO A 205 14.20 29.85 35.49
C PRO A 205 14.54 29.63 34.01
N ASN A 206 14.50 30.70 33.19
CA ASN A 206 14.80 30.66 31.74
C ASN A 206 16.11 29.96 31.33
N LYS A 207 17.06 29.77 32.26
CA LYS A 207 18.32 29.07 31.97
C LYS A 207 18.17 27.55 31.88
N ALA A 208 17.13 26.97 32.48
CA ALA A 208 16.91 25.52 32.55
C ALA A 208 15.39 25.19 32.66
N PRO A 209 14.54 25.64 31.71
CA PRO A 209 13.09 25.43 31.78
C PRO A 209 12.70 23.94 31.87
N ASP A 210 13.45 23.08 31.17
CA ASP A 210 13.28 21.63 31.11
C ASP A 210 13.35 20.93 32.48
N ALA A 211 14.02 21.53 33.47
CA ALA A 211 14.09 20.95 34.82
C ALA A 211 12.71 20.91 35.53
N ALA A 212 11.73 21.70 35.05
CA ALA A 212 10.36 21.68 35.54
C ALA A 212 9.42 20.85 34.63
N HIS A 213 9.89 20.33 33.50
CA HIS A 213 9.10 19.44 32.64
C HIS A 213 9.06 18.04 33.26
N ALA A 214 8.07 17.24 32.86
CA ALA A 214 8.04 15.82 33.16
C ALA A 214 8.15 15.06 31.83
N PHE A 215 9.16 14.23 31.68
CA PHE A 215 9.46 13.51 30.44
C PHE A 215 8.99 12.06 30.50
N GLN A 216 8.88 11.40 29.33
CA GLN A 216 8.42 10.02 29.17
C GLN A 216 7.19 9.68 30.04
N THR A 217 6.23 10.61 30.10
CA THR A 217 5.13 10.48 31.06
C THR A 217 4.18 9.38 30.62
N SER A 218 3.79 8.47 31.51
CA SER A 218 2.79 7.44 31.20
C SER A 218 1.82 7.24 32.37
N LEU A 219 0.58 6.86 32.05
CA LEU A 219 -0.42 6.40 32.98
C LEU A 219 -0.80 4.96 32.63
N THR A 220 -0.72 4.06 33.61
CA THR A 220 -1.28 2.71 33.53
C THR A 220 -2.44 2.63 34.52
N ILE A 221 -3.58 2.12 34.08
CA ILE A 221 -4.79 1.97 34.89
C ILE A 221 -5.19 0.51 34.90
N GLN A 222 -5.47 -0.01 36.09
CA GLN A 222 -5.91 -1.37 36.34
C GLN A 222 -7.19 -1.37 37.17
N THR A 223 -8.07 -2.32 36.85
CA THR A 223 -9.39 -2.49 37.49
C THR A 223 -9.64 -3.94 37.84
N GLU A 224 -10.38 -4.18 38.93
CA GLU A 224 -10.80 -5.54 39.29
C GLU A 224 -11.90 -6.06 38.34
N ASP A 225 -12.90 -5.23 38.09
CA ASP A 225 -13.94 -5.47 37.10
C ASP A 225 -13.46 -5.16 35.68
N SER A 226 -14.10 -5.74 34.68
CA SER A 226 -13.90 -5.31 33.30
C SER A 226 -14.37 -3.86 33.11
N LEU A 227 -13.59 -3.09 32.37
CA LEU A 227 -14.05 -1.85 31.76
C LEU A 227 -15.25 -2.14 30.85
N VAL A 228 -16.11 -1.13 30.71
CA VAL A 228 -17.26 -1.17 29.79
C VAL A 228 -16.77 -0.65 28.44
N PRO A 229 -16.97 -1.38 27.34
CA PRO A 229 -16.62 -0.87 26.02
C PRO A 229 -17.54 0.29 25.67
N ARG A 230 -17.00 1.28 24.95
CA ARG A 230 -17.81 2.34 24.36
C ARG A 230 -18.74 1.74 23.31
N PRO A 231 -19.99 2.23 23.23
CA PRO A 231 -20.89 1.78 22.19
C PRO A 231 -20.39 2.27 20.84
N ASP A 232 -20.25 1.34 19.90
CA ASP A 232 -20.05 1.68 18.50
C ASP A 232 -21.40 2.11 17.90
N LEU A 233 -21.47 3.33 17.39
CA LEU A 233 -22.68 3.90 16.80
C LEU A 233 -22.71 3.78 15.27
N ARG A 234 -21.63 3.29 14.65
CA ARG A 234 -21.55 3.09 13.20
C ARG A 234 -22.69 2.20 12.73
N GLY A 235 -23.30 2.55 11.60
CA GLY A 235 -24.35 1.74 10.98
C GLY A 235 -25.67 1.68 11.77
N GLY A 236 -25.77 2.31 12.94
CA GLY A 236 -26.97 2.29 13.78
C GLY A 236 -28.20 2.96 13.15
N ASN A 237 -27.98 3.87 12.20
CA ASN A 237 -29.05 4.56 11.46
C ASN A 237 -29.41 3.85 10.14
N GLY A 238 -28.59 2.90 9.67
CA GLY A 238 -28.85 2.10 8.46
C GLY A 238 -28.88 2.86 7.13
N GLU A 239 -28.45 4.13 7.09
CA GLU A 239 -28.45 4.96 5.88
C GLU A 239 -27.25 4.70 4.98
N ASP A 240 -26.10 4.35 5.57
CA ASP A 240 -24.86 4.04 4.85
C ASP A 240 -24.57 2.54 4.87
N TRP A 241 -24.43 1.96 3.67
CA TRP A 241 -24.12 0.54 3.49
C TRP A 241 -22.73 0.18 4.03
N ASP A 242 -21.73 1.04 3.84
CA ASP A 242 -20.36 0.77 4.26
C ASP A 242 -20.26 0.80 5.78
N GLU A 243 -20.95 1.74 6.44
CA GLU A 243 -21.06 1.74 7.90
C GLU A 243 -21.79 0.51 8.44
N SER A 244 -22.83 0.03 7.74
CA SER A 244 -23.56 -1.19 8.13
C SER A 244 -22.66 -2.44 8.06
N VAL A 245 -21.83 -2.53 7.00
CA VAL A 245 -20.83 -3.60 6.86
C VAL A 245 -19.76 -3.48 7.93
N ALA A 246 -19.27 -2.27 8.21
CA ALA A 246 -18.27 -2.03 9.26
C ALA A 246 -18.81 -2.41 10.65
N ASP A 247 -20.04 -2.02 10.99
CA ASP A 247 -20.70 -2.39 12.25
C ASP A 247 -20.75 -3.92 12.43
N LEU A 248 -21.02 -4.66 11.35
CA LEU A 248 -21.02 -6.12 11.39
C LEU A 248 -19.60 -6.69 11.52
N GLN A 249 -18.63 -6.19 10.75
CA GLN A 249 -17.25 -6.71 10.70
C GLN A 249 -16.48 -6.45 12.01
N TYR A 250 -16.65 -5.27 12.58
CA TYR A 250 -15.95 -4.81 13.79
C TYR A 250 -16.81 -4.94 15.06
N ARG A 251 -17.90 -5.69 15.03
CA ARG A 251 -18.82 -5.87 16.18
C ARG A 251 -18.15 -6.41 17.46
N ASP A 252 -17.03 -7.11 17.29
CA ASP A 252 -16.25 -7.74 18.36
C ASP A 252 -14.94 -6.96 18.63
N ASP A 253 -14.77 -5.78 18.01
CA ASP A 253 -13.69 -4.83 18.25
C ASP A 253 -14.16 -3.74 19.22
N TYR A 254 -13.57 -3.72 20.41
CA TYR A 254 -14.08 -2.97 21.55
C TYR A 254 -13.20 -1.76 21.88
N GLU A 255 -13.79 -0.57 21.87
CA GLU A 255 -13.10 0.65 22.32
C GLU A 255 -13.26 0.84 23.83
N PHE A 256 -12.25 0.48 24.63
CA PHE A 256 -12.30 0.62 26.09
C PHE A 256 -11.78 1.95 26.64
N ALA A 257 -10.95 2.65 25.88
CA ALA A 257 -10.27 3.85 26.34
C ALA A 257 -10.00 4.84 25.19
N VAL A 258 -10.10 6.13 25.50
CA VAL A 258 -9.72 7.22 24.59
C VAL A 258 -8.67 8.09 25.25
N GLY A 259 -7.54 8.24 24.59
CA GLY A 259 -6.47 9.12 25.04
C GLY A 259 -6.72 10.58 24.68
N HIS A 260 -6.19 11.50 25.50
CA HIS A 260 -6.25 12.95 25.32
C HIS A 260 -4.83 13.52 25.32
N ASN A 261 -4.44 14.18 24.22
CA ASN A 261 -3.04 14.57 23.92
C ASN A 261 -2.03 13.40 23.88
N VAL A 262 -2.52 12.17 23.96
CA VAL A 262 -1.76 10.90 23.93
C VAL A 262 -2.70 9.82 23.41
N SER A 263 -2.20 8.70 22.88
CA SER A 263 -3.05 7.54 22.56
C SER A 263 -3.29 6.68 23.80
N ALA A 264 -4.24 5.74 23.72
CA ALA A 264 -4.48 4.75 24.77
C ALA A 264 -4.46 3.35 24.17
N ILE A 265 -3.88 2.40 24.89
CA ILE A 265 -3.83 0.98 24.53
C ILE A 265 -4.60 0.20 25.60
N ALA A 266 -5.48 -0.68 25.15
CA ALA A 266 -6.29 -1.55 26.01
C ALA A 266 -5.85 -3.01 25.85
N VAL A 267 -5.73 -3.74 26.96
CA VAL A 267 -5.47 -5.18 26.96
C VAL A 267 -6.79 -5.92 26.99
N VAL A 268 -7.18 -6.46 25.84
CA VAL A 268 -8.42 -7.23 25.71
C VAL A 268 -8.10 -8.72 25.84
N GLU A 269 -8.59 -9.32 26.92
CA GLU A 269 -8.57 -10.76 27.17
C GLU A 269 -9.65 -11.49 26.35
N PRO A 270 -9.52 -12.82 26.13
CA PRO A 270 -10.56 -13.62 25.48
C PRO A 270 -11.94 -13.41 26.10
N GLY A 271 -12.94 -13.18 25.26
CA GLY A 271 -14.31 -12.88 25.69
C GLY A 271 -14.63 -11.39 25.82
N GLY A 272 -13.76 -10.50 25.34
CA GLY A 272 -14.01 -9.04 25.32
C GLY A 272 -13.87 -8.41 26.70
N ILE A 273 -13.00 -8.96 27.54
CA ILE A 273 -12.76 -8.47 28.90
C ILE A 273 -11.53 -7.57 28.89
N CYS A 274 -11.62 -6.37 29.47
CA CYS A 274 -10.49 -5.45 29.56
C CYS A 274 -10.34 -4.93 30.98
N ARG A 275 -9.21 -5.21 31.62
CA ARG A 275 -8.90 -4.78 33.00
C ARG A 275 -7.70 -3.86 33.11
N LYS A 276 -6.98 -3.65 32.01
CA LYS A 276 -5.75 -2.87 31.99
C LYS A 276 -5.70 -2.02 30.73
N VAL A 277 -5.47 -0.72 30.94
CA VAL A 277 -5.23 0.25 29.87
C VAL A 277 -4.01 1.10 30.21
N TRP A 278 -3.30 1.62 29.22
CA TRP A 278 -2.25 2.61 29.45
C TRP A 278 -2.19 3.64 28.33
N THR A 279 -1.58 4.79 28.63
CA THR A 279 -1.31 5.83 27.64
C THR A 279 -0.07 5.50 26.82
N ALA A 280 -0.10 5.74 25.51
CA ALA A 280 1.01 5.51 24.59
C ALA A 280 1.25 6.74 23.71
N TRP A 281 2.47 7.26 23.70
CA TRP A 281 2.87 8.38 22.85
C TRP A 281 3.13 7.96 21.40
N ILE A 282 3.64 6.74 21.21
CA ILE A 282 3.70 6.06 19.91
C ILE A 282 2.80 4.82 20.04
N PRO A 283 1.57 4.85 19.52
CA PRO A 283 0.70 3.68 19.53
C PRO A 283 1.25 2.59 18.60
N THR A 284 1.15 1.34 19.02
CA THR A 284 1.52 0.17 18.24
C THR A 284 0.30 -0.74 18.11
N ALA A 285 0.11 -1.33 16.94
CA ALA A 285 -0.92 -2.33 16.70
C ALA A 285 -0.35 -3.47 15.85
N ASP A 286 -0.70 -4.69 16.20
CA ASP A 286 -0.38 -5.86 15.40
C ASP A 286 -1.37 -5.98 14.25
N VAL A 287 -0.84 -6.02 13.02
CA VAL A 287 -1.63 -6.32 11.82
C VAL A 287 -1.45 -7.81 11.51
N GLU A 288 -2.50 -8.59 11.74
CA GLU A 288 -2.46 -10.03 11.50
C GLU A 288 -2.15 -10.37 10.04
N LYS A 289 -1.29 -11.37 9.86
CA LYS A 289 -0.97 -11.87 8.52
C LYS A 289 -2.07 -12.81 8.05
N VAL A 290 -2.61 -12.56 6.86
CA VAL A 290 -3.55 -13.48 6.23
C VAL A 290 -2.82 -14.77 5.80
N ILE A 291 -3.24 -15.89 6.38
CA ILE A 291 -2.76 -17.24 6.04
C ILE A 291 -3.81 -17.91 5.15
N PRO A 292 -3.48 -18.31 3.91
CA PRO A 292 -4.43 -18.98 3.05
C PRO A 292 -4.84 -20.35 3.59
N THR A 293 -6.15 -20.58 3.67
CA THR A 293 -6.73 -21.89 4.01
C THR A 293 -6.26 -22.96 3.02
N GLN A 294 -5.98 -24.16 3.53
CA GLN A 294 -5.74 -25.32 2.68
C GLN A 294 -7.09 -25.95 2.32
N VAL A 295 -7.37 -26.09 1.03
CA VAL A 295 -8.59 -26.74 0.54
C VAL A 295 -8.24 -28.14 0.06
N PRO A 296 -8.63 -29.21 0.78
CA PRO A 296 -8.31 -30.58 0.38
C PRO A 296 -8.84 -30.90 -1.01
N GLY A 297 -8.03 -31.62 -1.81
CA GLY A 297 -8.42 -32.05 -3.15
C GLY A 297 -8.27 -30.98 -4.25
N VAL A 298 -7.98 -29.73 -3.92
CA VAL A 298 -7.72 -28.68 -4.92
C VAL A 298 -6.27 -28.71 -5.38
N GLU A 299 -6.05 -28.78 -6.69
CA GLU A 299 -4.72 -28.59 -7.27
C GLU A 299 -4.42 -27.10 -7.44
N LEU A 300 -3.34 -26.63 -6.81
CA LEU A 300 -2.93 -25.23 -6.85
C LEU A 300 -1.61 -25.02 -7.60
N ARG A 301 -0.88 -26.09 -7.97
CA ARG A 301 0.36 -25.97 -8.74
C ARG A 301 0.05 -25.51 -10.16
N MET A 302 0.55 -24.33 -10.50
CA MET A 302 0.30 -23.68 -11.79
C MET A 302 0.67 -24.59 -12.96
N GLU A 303 1.76 -25.36 -12.82
CA GLU A 303 2.24 -26.26 -13.87
C GLU A 303 1.34 -27.48 -14.09
N ASN A 304 0.74 -28.01 -13.03
CA ASN A 304 -0.20 -29.12 -13.14
C ASN A 304 -1.50 -28.66 -13.81
N LEU A 305 -1.96 -27.46 -13.47
CA LEU A 305 -3.11 -26.82 -14.14
C LEU A 305 -2.81 -26.55 -15.63
N ALA A 306 -1.59 -26.08 -15.94
CA ALA A 306 -1.13 -25.86 -17.31
C ALA A 306 -0.94 -27.15 -18.13
N ALA A 307 -0.77 -28.29 -17.46
CA ALA A 307 -0.59 -29.61 -18.06
C ALA A 307 -1.86 -30.46 -18.07
N ALA A 308 -3.01 -29.90 -17.66
CA ALA A 308 -4.28 -30.60 -17.71
C ALA A 308 -4.56 -31.07 -19.15
N PRO A 309 -4.90 -32.34 -19.38
CA PRO A 309 -5.05 -32.88 -20.74
C PRO A 309 -6.36 -32.48 -21.41
N THR A 310 -7.40 -32.19 -20.61
CA THR A 310 -8.74 -31.85 -21.11
C THR A 310 -9.42 -30.84 -20.17
N PRO A 311 -10.41 -30.09 -20.66
CA PRO A 311 -11.26 -29.24 -19.82
C PRO A 311 -11.93 -30.01 -18.68
N ALA A 312 -12.34 -31.26 -18.92
CA ALA A 312 -12.96 -32.10 -17.88
C ALA A 312 -11.99 -32.40 -16.74
N ALA A 313 -10.75 -32.81 -17.06
CA ALA A 313 -9.72 -33.06 -16.05
C ALA A 313 -9.37 -31.78 -15.26
N LEU A 314 -9.28 -30.63 -15.94
CA LEU A 314 -9.03 -29.35 -15.25
C LEU A 314 -10.17 -29.00 -14.28
N ARG A 315 -11.43 -29.22 -14.67
CA ARG A 315 -12.57 -29.02 -13.78
C ARG A 315 -12.52 -29.94 -12.56
N GLU A 316 -12.18 -31.21 -12.73
CA GLU A 316 -12.02 -32.14 -11.60
C GLU A 316 -10.94 -31.68 -10.61
N LEU A 317 -9.83 -31.10 -11.09
CA LEU A 317 -8.75 -30.57 -10.26
C LEU A 317 -9.16 -29.33 -9.43
N LEU A 318 -10.15 -28.56 -9.88
CA LEU A 318 -10.51 -27.25 -9.32
C LEU A 318 -11.89 -27.19 -8.68
N HIS A 319 -12.81 -28.10 -9.05
CA HIS A 319 -14.17 -28.15 -8.50
C HIS A 319 -14.22 -28.22 -6.96
N PRO A 320 -13.30 -28.93 -6.26
CA PRO A 320 -13.32 -28.95 -4.79
C PRO A 320 -13.18 -27.55 -4.16
N MET A 321 -12.67 -26.55 -4.89
CA MET A 321 -12.62 -25.16 -4.42
C MET A 321 -14.02 -24.52 -4.36
N VAL A 322 -14.87 -24.80 -5.35
CA VAL A 322 -16.27 -24.32 -5.42
C VAL A 322 -17.10 -24.98 -4.32
N ASP A 323 -16.90 -26.28 -4.12
CA ASP A 323 -17.59 -27.03 -3.06
C ASP A 323 -17.19 -26.53 -1.68
N ALA A 324 -15.89 -26.35 -1.44
CA ALA A 324 -15.39 -25.84 -0.16
C ALA A 324 -15.90 -24.42 0.14
N TYR A 325 -15.97 -23.54 -0.88
CA TYR A 325 -16.51 -22.19 -0.68
C TYR A 325 -18.02 -22.23 -0.43
N ALA A 326 -18.78 -23.09 -1.12
CA ALA A 326 -20.19 -23.31 -0.85
C ALA A 326 -20.44 -23.79 0.59
N THR A 327 -19.66 -24.77 1.06
CA THR A 327 -19.73 -25.27 2.44
C THR A 327 -19.42 -24.16 3.44
N TRP A 328 -18.35 -23.39 3.21
CA TRP A 328 -18.01 -22.26 4.06
C TRP A 328 -19.13 -21.22 4.14
N ILE A 329 -19.80 -20.90 3.02
CA ILE A 329 -20.95 -19.98 3.01
C ILE A 329 -22.09 -20.52 3.88
N ILE A 330 -22.37 -21.83 3.83
CA ILE A 330 -23.41 -22.47 4.66
C ILE A 330 -23.03 -22.40 6.15
N GLU A 331 -21.77 -22.66 6.49
CA GLU A 331 -21.26 -22.54 7.86
C GLU A 331 -21.36 -21.10 8.37
N GLN A 332 -20.99 -20.10 7.57
CA GLN A 332 -21.13 -18.69 7.94
C GLN A 332 -22.59 -18.28 8.12
N ARG A 333 -23.51 -18.81 7.31
CA ARG A 333 -24.96 -18.58 7.48
C ARG A 333 -25.48 -19.11 8.82
N SER A 334 -24.91 -20.20 9.36
CA SER A 334 -25.31 -20.72 10.68
C SER A 334 -24.74 -19.92 11.85
N GLN A 335 -23.62 -19.22 11.63
CA GLN A 335 -22.93 -18.38 12.62
C GLN A 335 -23.34 -16.90 12.55
N ALA A 336 -24.05 -16.49 11.50
CA ALA A 336 -24.46 -15.10 11.30
C ALA A 336 -25.30 -14.57 12.47
N PRO A 337 -25.11 -13.31 12.89
CA PRO A 337 -25.88 -12.74 13.99
C PRO A 337 -27.37 -12.69 13.62
N THR A 338 -28.24 -13.06 14.57
CA THR A 338 -29.69 -12.93 14.44
C THR A 338 -30.21 -11.61 14.99
N MET A 339 -29.41 -10.95 15.84
CA MET A 339 -29.70 -9.67 16.46
C MET A 339 -28.41 -8.83 16.57
N PRO A 340 -28.52 -7.49 16.56
CA PRO A 340 -29.71 -6.71 16.18
C PRO A 340 -30.11 -6.92 14.69
N LYS A 341 -31.37 -6.57 14.35
CA LYS A 341 -31.97 -6.87 13.04
C LYS A 341 -31.14 -6.36 11.86
N HIS A 342 -30.56 -5.16 11.98
CA HIS A 342 -29.75 -4.55 10.91
C HIS A 342 -28.47 -5.34 10.63
N ARG A 343 -27.80 -5.87 11.67
CA ARG A 343 -26.65 -6.78 11.50
C ARG A 343 -27.05 -8.09 10.83
N ALA A 344 -28.22 -8.64 11.20
CA ALA A 344 -28.73 -9.86 10.58
C ALA A 344 -29.05 -9.67 9.08
N GLU A 345 -29.65 -8.53 8.71
CA GLU A 345 -29.93 -8.16 7.32
C GLU A 345 -28.64 -7.94 6.51
N THR A 346 -27.68 -7.22 7.08
CA THR A 346 -26.35 -6.99 6.47
C THR A 346 -25.62 -8.30 6.23
N ALA A 347 -25.58 -9.19 7.24
CA ALA A 347 -24.94 -10.50 7.12
C ALA A 347 -25.60 -11.35 6.03
N LYS A 348 -26.94 -11.33 5.95
CA LYS A 348 -27.70 -12.04 4.92
C LYS A 348 -27.34 -11.54 3.51
N ASP A 349 -27.25 -10.23 3.30
CA ASP A 349 -26.89 -9.65 2.00
C ASP A 349 -25.45 -10.01 1.60
N LEU A 350 -24.48 -9.84 2.50
CA LEU A 350 -23.08 -10.22 2.25
C LEU A 350 -22.94 -11.71 1.87
N LEU A 351 -23.67 -12.59 2.56
CA LEU A 351 -23.67 -14.02 2.26
C LEU A 351 -24.39 -14.35 0.95
N ASN A 352 -25.34 -13.54 0.50
CA ASN A 352 -25.92 -13.66 -0.85
C ASN A 352 -24.91 -13.23 -1.91
N ARG A 353 -24.16 -12.14 -1.70
CA ARG A 353 -23.06 -11.74 -2.58
C ARG A 353 -21.96 -12.81 -2.66
N ALA A 354 -21.65 -13.46 -1.54
CA ALA A 354 -20.71 -14.59 -1.51
C ALA A 354 -21.20 -15.78 -2.37
N VAL A 355 -22.51 -16.07 -2.36
CA VAL A 355 -23.10 -17.10 -3.26
C VAL A 355 -22.92 -16.71 -4.72
N ILE A 356 -23.18 -15.44 -5.08
CA ILE A 356 -22.97 -14.95 -6.45
C ILE A 356 -21.50 -15.09 -6.86
N ALA A 357 -20.56 -14.72 -5.98
CA ALA A 357 -19.12 -14.92 -6.23
C ALA A 357 -18.78 -16.39 -6.47
N ASN A 358 -19.31 -17.32 -5.66
CA ASN A 358 -19.09 -18.75 -5.86
C ASN A 358 -19.67 -19.26 -7.20
N GLN A 359 -20.84 -18.76 -7.60
CA GLN A 359 -21.45 -19.06 -8.90
C GLN A 359 -20.59 -18.55 -10.07
N ARG A 360 -20.01 -17.35 -9.96
CA ARG A 360 -19.10 -16.80 -10.98
C ARG A 360 -17.81 -17.63 -11.10
N ILE A 361 -17.23 -18.09 -9.99
CA ILE A 361 -16.08 -19.01 -10.01
C ILE A 361 -16.45 -20.31 -10.74
N ALA A 362 -17.62 -20.89 -10.42
CA ALA A 362 -18.11 -22.09 -11.09
C ALA A 362 -18.36 -21.87 -12.59
N ALA A 363 -18.92 -20.72 -12.98
CA ALA A 363 -19.13 -20.35 -14.37
C ALA A 363 -17.80 -20.18 -15.13
N GLY A 364 -16.77 -19.61 -14.51
CA GLY A 364 -15.42 -19.56 -15.05
C GLY A 364 -14.82 -20.95 -15.33
N LEU A 365 -15.06 -21.92 -14.45
CA LEU A 365 -14.69 -23.32 -14.69
C LEU A 365 -15.48 -23.95 -15.84
N GLN A 366 -16.76 -23.62 -15.97
CA GLN A 366 -17.59 -24.10 -17.08
C GLN A 366 -17.14 -23.52 -18.43
N ALA A 367 -16.69 -22.26 -18.45
CA ALA A 367 -16.18 -21.58 -19.65
C ALA A 367 -14.97 -22.29 -20.29
N MET A 368 -14.23 -23.11 -19.53
CA MET A 368 -13.17 -23.98 -20.06
C MET A 368 -13.66 -24.99 -21.11
N SER A 369 -14.97 -25.16 -21.27
CA SER A 369 -15.52 -26.00 -22.34
C SER A 369 -15.25 -25.41 -23.73
N ASP A 370 -15.01 -24.09 -23.83
CA ASP A 370 -14.46 -23.46 -25.04
C ASP A 370 -12.96 -23.82 -25.17
N PRO A 371 -12.54 -24.47 -26.27
CA PRO A 371 -11.15 -24.87 -26.48
C PRO A 371 -10.15 -23.70 -26.40
N LEU A 372 -10.53 -22.50 -26.87
CA LEU A 372 -9.65 -21.34 -26.85
C LEU A 372 -9.49 -20.79 -25.43
N VAL A 373 -10.56 -20.81 -24.63
CA VAL A 373 -10.52 -20.42 -23.20
C VAL A 373 -9.65 -21.39 -22.41
N PHE A 374 -9.83 -22.69 -22.63
CA PHE A 374 -9.01 -23.72 -21.99
C PHE A 374 -7.53 -23.57 -22.34
N GLU A 375 -7.21 -23.42 -23.64
CA GLU A 375 -5.83 -23.27 -24.09
C GLU A 375 -5.19 -21.97 -23.56
N ALA A 376 -5.94 -20.86 -23.58
CA ALA A 376 -5.48 -19.60 -22.99
C ALA A 376 -5.18 -19.76 -21.49
N PHE A 377 -6.03 -20.46 -20.74
CA PHE A 377 -5.82 -20.73 -19.33
C PHE A 377 -4.55 -21.56 -19.10
N CYS A 378 -4.32 -22.61 -19.89
CA CYS A 378 -3.13 -23.44 -19.76
C CYS A 378 -1.84 -22.67 -20.07
N ILE A 379 -1.80 -21.90 -21.15
CA ILE A 379 -0.63 -21.07 -21.52
C ILE A 379 -0.38 -19.98 -20.48
N ALA A 380 -1.43 -19.33 -19.99
CA ALA A 380 -1.31 -18.30 -18.95
C ALA A 380 -0.71 -18.87 -17.66
N ASN A 381 -1.20 -20.02 -17.18
CA ASN A 381 -0.65 -20.69 -16.00
C ASN A 381 0.83 -21.08 -16.19
N ARG A 382 1.20 -21.61 -17.36
CA ARG A 382 2.59 -21.95 -17.70
C ARG A 382 3.49 -20.71 -17.68
N SER A 383 3.02 -19.62 -18.29
CA SER A 383 3.75 -18.35 -18.39
C SER A 383 3.98 -17.71 -17.02
N VAL A 384 2.96 -17.69 -16.16
CA VAL A 384 3.08 -17.16 -14.80
C VAL A 384 4.04 -18.03 -13.97
N ALA A 385 3.93 -19.36 -14.06
CA ALA A 385 4.85 -20.27 -13.36
C ALA A 385 6.31 -20.05 -13.79
N ARG A 386 6.55 -19.93 -15.10
CA ARG A 386 7.86 -19.66 -15.69
C ARG A 386 8.42 -18.33 -15.20
N ALA A 387 7.60 -17.26 -15.20
CA ALA A 387 7.99 -15.94 -14.73
C ALA A 387 8.33 -15.93 -13.23
N ILE A 388 7.54 -16.60 -12.38
CA ILE A 388 7.79 -16.68 -10.93
C ILE A 388 9.10 -17.41 -10.64
N ARG A 389 9.31 -18.59 -11.23
CA ARG A 389 10.56 -19.35 -11.03
C ARG A 389 11.76 -18.55 -11.47
N GLN A 390 11.66 -17.92 -12.64
CA GLN A 390 12.74 -17.12 -13.18
C GLN A 390 13.11 -15.97 -12.24
N ARG A 391 12.13 -15.25 -11.69
CA ARG A 391 12.34 -14.15 -10.73
C ARG A 391 13.00 -14.62 -9.43
N LEU A 392 12.60 -15.79 -8.92
CA LEU A 392 13.19 -16.36 -7.70
C LEU A 392 14.68 -16.69 -7.82
N THR A 393 15.25 -16.72 -9.04
CA THR A 393 16.69 -16.94 -9.25
C THR A 393 17.54 -15.67 -9.18
N HIS A 394 16.94 -14.47 -9.23
CA HIS A 394 17.69 -13.20 -9.42
C HIS A 394 18.78 -12.98 -8.37
N ASP A 395 18.51 -13.35 -7.11
CA ASP A 395 19.43 -13.15 -5.98
C ASP A 395 20.17 -14.43 -5.57
N GLN A 396 20.02 -15.54 -6.31
CA GLN A 396 20.52 -16.85 -5.93
C GLN A 396 21.57 -17.38 -6.91
N LYS A 397 22.84 -17.35 -6.52
CA LYS A 397 23.94 -17.86 -7.34
C LYS A 397 23.85 -19.38 -7.51
N GLY A 398 23.86 -19.84 -8.76
CA GLY A 398 23.91 -21.27 -9.10
C GLY A 398 22.57 -22.00 -9.04
N VAL A 399 21.48 -21.30 -8.74
CA VAL A 399 20.12 -21.86 -8.75
C VAL A 399 19.52 -21.67 -10.14
N THR A 400 18.96 -22.74 -10.71
CA THR A 400 18.22 -22.67 -11.99
C THR A 400 16.71 -22.67 -11.73
N PRO A 401 15.91 -22.08 -12.63
CA PRO A 401 14.45 -22.07 -12.47
C PRO A 401 13.86 -23.47 -12.24
N GLU A 402 14.39 -24.49 -12.91
CA GLU A 402 13.91 -25.89 -12.83
C GLU A 402 14.22 -26.56 -11.48
N SER A 403 15.23 -26.06 -10.76
CA SER A 403 15.57 -26.57 -9.43
C SER A 403 14.63 -26.07 -8.33
N LEU A 404 13.78 -25.09 -8.62
CA LEU A 404 12.83 -24.50 -7.68
C LEU A 404 11.50 -25.26 -7.67
N ALA A 405 10.88 -25.32 -6.49
CA ALA A 405 9.55 -25.91 -6.33
C ALA A 405 8.54 -25.28 -7.30
N ALA A 406 7.59 -26.10 -7.77
CA ALA A 406 6.49 -25.64 -8.62
C ALA A 406 5.71 -24.52 -7.93
N PRO A 407 5.57 -23.34 -8.56
CA PRO A 407 4.76 -22.25 -8.04
C PRO A 407 3.32 -22.71 -7.83
N LYS A 408 2.73 -22.27 -6.71
CA LYS A 408 1.33 -22.53 -6.36
C LYS A 408 0.56 -21.23 -6.32
N TRP A 409 -0.67 -21.27 -6.81
CA TRP A 409 -1.66 -20.25 -6.50
C TRP A 409 -2.00 -20.28 -5.01
N ARG A 410 -2.27 -19.10 -4.43
CA ARG A 410 -3.11 -19.00 -3.24
C ARG A 410 -4.57 -19.15 -3.70
N PRO A 411 -5.45 -19.83 -2.94
CA PRO A 411 -6.84 -20.05 -3.36
C PRO A 411 -7.56 -18.79 -3.85
N PHE A 412 -7.42 -17.66 -3.14
CA PHE A 412 -8.07 -16.41 -3.55
C PHE A 412 -7.57 -15.87 -4.90
N GLN A 413 -6.29 -16.09 -5.25
CA GLN A 413 -5.72 -15.63 -6.53
C GLN A 413 -6.36 -16.39 -7.69
N LEU A 414 -6.51 -17.70 -7.53
CA LEU A 414 -7.14 -18.57 -8.52
C LEU A 414 -8.64 -18.34 -8.59
N ALA A 415 -9.32 -18.16 -7.45
CA ALA A 415 -10.72 -17.78 -7.39
C ALA A 415 -10.98 -16.45 -8.12
N PHE A 416 -10.14 -15.45 -7.89
CA PHE A 416 -10.23 -14.16 -8.59
C PHE A 416 -10.04 -14.32 -10.10
N LEU A 417 -9.05 -15.09 -10.54
CA LEU A 417 -8.85 -15.42 -11.95
C LEU A 417 -10.12 -16.05 -12.55
N LEU A 418 -10.61 -17.14 -11.96
CA LEU A 418 -11.77 -17.88 -12.46
C LEU A 418 -13.05 -17.03 -12.51
N MET A 419 -13.30 -16.23 -11.47
CA MET A 419 -14.46 -15.35 -11.39
C MET A 419 -14.54 -14.34 -12.55
N ASN A 420 -13.40 -13.93 -13.11
CA ASN A 420 -13.32 -12.95 -14.19
C ASN A 420 -13.30 -13.56 -15.61
N ILE A 421 -13.17 -14.89 -15.73
CA ILE A 421 -13.01 -15.54 -17.04
C ILE A 421 -14.20 -15.28 -17.96
N VAL A 422 -15.43 -15.37 -17.44
CA VAL A 422 -16.64 -15.22 -18.25
C VAL A 422 -16.72 -13.82 -18.86
N GLY A 423 -16.43 -12.77 -18.07
CA GLY A 423 -16.43 -11.40 -18.56
C GLY A 423 -15.39 -11.16 -19.68
N ILE A 424 -14.22 -11.79 -19.59
CA ILE A 424 -13.17 -11.67 -20.63
C ILE A 424 -13.49 -12.54 -21.85
N ALA A 425 -13.99 -13.74 -21.63
CA ALA A 425 -14.29 -14.68 -22.70
C ALA A 425 -15.57 -14.29 -23.46
N ASN A 426 -16.58 -13.73 -22.81
CA ASN A 426 -17.89 -13.45 -23.43
C ASN A 426 -18.31 -11.99 -23.19
N PRO A 427 -17.60 -11.00 -23.75
CA PRO A 427 -17.79 -9.59 -23.40
C PRO A 427 -19.19 -9.06 -23.76
N GLU A 428 -19.84 -9.59 -24.80
CA GLU A 428 -21.16 -9.12 -25.25
C GLU A 428 -22.34 -9.89 -24.63
N HIS A 429 -22.12 -11.13 -24.20
CA HIS A 429 -23.19 -12.09 -23.85
C HIS A 429 -22.99 -12.77 -22.48
N GLY A 430 -22.04 -12.31 -21.67
CA GLY A 430 -21.83 -12.82 -20.32
C GLY A 430 -22.81 -12.18 -19.34
N ASP A 431 -23.97 -12.81 -19.10
CA ASP A 431 -24.86 -12.39 -18.02
C ASP A 431 -24.24 -12.77 -16.66
N SER A 432 -24.28 -11.85 -15.69
CA SER A 432 -23.91 -12.18 -14.30
C SER A 432 -24.88 -13.23 -13.76
N PRO A 433 -24.43 -14.17 -12.90
CA PRO A 433 -25.32 -15.10 -12.20
C PRO A 433 -26.46 -14.43 -11.41
N SER A 434 -26.32 -13.14 -11.06
CA SER A 434 -27.39 -12.37 -10.43
C SER A 434 -28.54 -11.98 -11.39
N GLY A 435 -28.36 -12.15 -12.70
CA GLY A 435 -29.32 -11.82 -13.76
C GLY A 435 -29.66 -10.33 -13.89
N THR A 436 -28.93 -9.46 -13.18
CA THR A 436 -29.25 -8.03 -13.02
C THR A 436 -28.30 -7.12 -13.80
N LEU A 437 -27.07 -7.57 -14.04
CA LEU A 437 -26.02 -6.87 -14.77
C LEU A 437 -25.28 -7.86 -15.67
N ARG A 438 -24.67 -7.37 -16.74
CA ARG A 438 -23.70 -8.17 -17.50
C ARG A 438 -22.36 -8.22 -16.76
N GLU A 439 -21.57 -9.26 -16.99
CA GLU A 439 -20.23 -9.43 -16.40
C GLU A 439 -19.32 -8.21 -16.67
N ARG A 440 -19.45 -7.58 -17.85
CA ARG A 440 -18.69 -6.37 -18.22
C ARG A 440 -19.20 -5.07 -17.60
N GLU A 441 -20.32 -5.11 -16.87
CA GLU A 441 -20.87 -3.96 -16.13
C GLU A 441 -20.48 -4.02 -14.65
N LEU A 442 -19.72 -5.05 -14.23
CA LEU A 442 -19.24 -5.23 -12.88
C LEU A 442 -17.82 -4.66 -12.71
N VAL A 443 -17.55 -4.11 -11.52
CA VAL A 443 -16.20 -3.78 -11.05
C VAL A 443 -15.76 -4.82 -10.03
N ASP A 444 -14.74 -5.59 -10.36
CA ASP A 444 -14.20 -6.63 -9.48
C ASP A 444 -13.09 -6.08 -8.59
N LEU A 445 -13.36 -5.99 -7.29
CA LEU A 445 -12.43 -5.48 -6.28
C LEU A 445 -11.61 -6.61 -5.63
N LEU A 446 -10.29 -6.59 -5.86
CA LEU A 446 -9.34 -7.46 -5.16
C LEU A 446 -8.81 -6.79 -3.87
N PHE A 447 -9.60 -6.87 -2.80
CA PHE A 447 -9.23 -6.31 -1.50
C PHE A 447 -8.45 -7.31 -0.64
N PHE A 448 -7.14 -7.07 -0.47
CA PHE A 448 -6.27 -7.95 0.32
C PHE A 448 -5.07 -7.16 0.88
N PRO A 449 -4.52 -7.51 2.05
CA PRO A 449 -3.39 -6.80 2.64
C PRO A 449 -2.16 -6.75 1.72
N THR A 450 -1.37 -5.68 1.84
CA THR A 450 -0.10 -5.52 1.11
C THR A 450 0.86 -6.67 1.40
N GLY A 451 1.58 -7.15 0.38
CA GLY A 451 2.40 -8.36 0.48
C GLY A 451 1.60 -9.67 0.50
N GLY A 452 0.27 -9.60 0.49
CA GLY A 452 -0.64 -10.75 0.45
C GLY A 452 -0.79 -11.43 -0.92
N GLY A 453 -0.02 -10.99 -1.94
CA GLY A 453 0.04 -11.65 -3.24
C GLY A 453 -1.05 -11.22 -4.24
N LYS A 454 -1.57 -9.99 -4.12
CA LYS A 454 -2.52 -9.42 -5.10
C LYS A 454 -1.96 -9.42 -6.52
N THR A 455 -0.67 -9.10 -6.64
CA THR A 455 0.03 -8.99 -7.92
C THR A 455 -0.07 -10.22 -8.79
N GLU A 456 0.17 -11.41 -8.23
CA GLU A 456 0.09 -12.64 -9.00
C GLU A 456 -1.33 -12.92 -9.52
N ALA A 457 -2.39 -12.50 -8.80
CA ALA A 457 -3.77 -12.71 -9.23
C ALA A 457 -4.09 -11.89 -10.50
N TYR A 458 -3.85 -10.58 -10.49
CA TYR A 458 -4.15 -9.74 -11.64
C TYR A 458 -3.17 -9.96 -12.80
N LEU A 459 -1.92 -10.36 -12.53
CA LEU A 459 -0.97 -10.75 -13.59
C LEU A 459 -1.37 -12.08 -14.25
N GLY A 460 -1.94 -13.02 -13.48
CA GLY A 460 -2.54 -14.23 -14.03
C GLY A 460 -3.73 -13.91 -14.95
N LEU A 461 -4.58 -12.96 -14.54
CA LEU A 461 -5.70 -12.49 -15.36
C LEU A 461 -5.22 -11.81 -16.63
N ALA A 462 -4.24 -10.91 -16.52
CA ALA A 462 -3.60 -10.26 -17.66
C ALA A 462 -3.01 -11.27 -18.65
N ALA A 463 -2.30 -12.30 -18.16
CA ALA A 463 -1.74 -13.35 -19.01
C ALA A 463 -2.85 -14.10 -19.78
N PHE A 464 -3.94 -14.46 -19.09
CA PHE A 464 -5.10 -15.11 -19.71
C PHE A 464 -5.73 -14.24 -20.80
N THR A 465 -5.99 -12.96 -20.51
CA THR A 465 -6.55 -12.00 -21.46
C THR A 465 -5.67 -11.85 -22.70
N LEU A 466 -4.37 -11.66 -22.50
CA LEU A 466 -3.39 -11.47 -23.57
C LEU A 466 -3.32 -12.69 -24.51
N VAL A 467 -3.29 -13.90 -23.94
CA VAL A 467 -3.24 -15.13 -24.74
C VAL A 467 -4.58 -15.34 -25.46
N LEU A 468 -5.71 -15.15 -24.78
CA LEU A 468 -7.02 -15.34 -25.40
C LEU A 468 -7.23 -14.40 -26.59
N ARG A 469 -6.77 -13.14 -26.48
CA ARG A 469 -6.77 -12.20 -27.62
C ARG A 469 -5.98 -12.73 -28.82
N ARG A 470 -4.79 -13.31 -28.59
CA ARG A 470 -3.99 -13.94 -29.67
C ARG A 470 -4.70 -15.14 -30.30
N LEU A 471 -5.33 -15.98 -29.49
CA LEU A 471 -6.00 -17.17 -29.99
C LEU A 471 -7.28 -16.86 -30.79
N ARG A 472 -7.98 -15.77 -30.44
CA ARG A 472 -9.23 -15.37 -31.11
C ARG A 472 -9.03 -14.54 -32.36
N ASN A 473 -7.96 -13.74 -32.39
CA ASN A 473 -7.71 -12.81 -33.49
C ASN A 473 -6.49 -13.29 -34.29
N SER A 474 -6.65 -13.47 -35.60
CA SER A 474 -5.57 -13.95 -36.43
C SER A 474 -4.57 -12.85 -36.80
N GLY A 475 -3.28 -13.21 -36.80
CA GLY A 475 -2.20 -12.36 -37.31
C GLY A 475 -2.14 -10.99 -36.64
N ILE A 476 -2.07 -9.93 -37.47
CA ILE A 476 -1.88 -8.56 -37.00
C ILE A 476 -3.07 -8.01 -36.20
N HIS A 477 -4.27 -8.58 -36.37
CA HIS A 477 -5.48 -8.11 -35.71
C HIS A 477 -5.54 -8.43 -34.22
N SER A 478 -4.64 -9.28 -33.74
CA SER A 478 -4.45 -9.52 -32.31
C SER A 478 -3.54 -8.49 -31.63
N ALA A 479 -2.91 -7.59 -32.41
CA ALA A 479 -2.06 -6.52 -31.88
C ALA A 479 -2.88 -5.39 -31.25
N GLY A 480 -2.19 -4.46 -30.60
CA GLY A 480 -2.83 -3.38 -29.85
C GLY A 480 -2.80 -3.63 -28.34
N LEU A 481 -3.08 -2.56 -27.60
CA LEU A 481 -3.19 -2.59 -26.15
C LEU A 481 -4.37 -3.48 -25.74
N SER A 482 -4.11 -4.46 -24.88
CA SER A 482 -5.10 -5.37 -24.30
C SER A 482 -5.23 -5.16 -22.80
N VAL A 483 -4.12 -4.90 -22.11
CA VAL A 483 -4.10 -4.67 -20.66
C VAL A 483 -3.56 -3.28 -20.35
N LEU A 484 -4.40 -2.41 -19.78
CA LEU A 484 -4.01 -1.09 -19.28
C LEU A 484 -3.97 -1.11 -17.76
N MET A 485 -2.78 -1.06 -17.19
CA MET A 485 -2.58 -0.95 -15.74
C MET A 485 -2.30 0.50 -15.35
N ARG A 486 -3.03 1.01 -14.36
CA ARG A 486 -3.03 2.41 -13.98
C ARG A 486 -2.47 2.64 -12.59
N TYR A 487 -1.70 3.70 -12.45
CA TYR A 487 -1.12 4.14 -11.19
C TYR A 487 -1.40 5.61 -10.92
N THR A 488 -1.76 5.88 -9.68
CA THR A 488 -1.92 7.22 -9.12
C THR A 488 -0.59 7.81 -8.65
N LEU A 489 0.36 6.99 -8.17
CA LEU A 489 1.64 7.43 -7.59
C LEU A 489 2.87 6.79 -8.26
N ARG A 490 3.94 7.57 -8.39
CA ARG A 490 5.14 7.23 -9.19
C ARG A 490 6.00 6.11 -8.59
N LEU A 491 6.17 6.02 -7.27
CA LEU A 491 7.20 5.16 -6.65
C LEU A 491 6.87 3.66 -6.70
N LEU A 492 5.58 3.29 -6.66
CA LEU A 492 5.09 1.90 -6.73
C LEU A 492 5.17 1.30 -8.15
N THR A 493 5.44 2.11 -9.17
CA THR A 493 5.42 1.68 -10.58
C THR A 493 6.59 0.75 -10.94
N LEU A 494 7.76 0.88 -10.30
CA LEU A 494 8.99 0.20 -10.75
C LEU A 494 9.03 -1.28 -10.37
N ASP A 495 8.66 -1.60 -9.13
CA ASP A 495 8.60 -3.00 -8.66
C ASP A 495 7.54 -3.79 -9.44
N GLN A 496 6.42 -3.15 -9.75
CA GLN A 496 5.34 -3.76 -10.52
C GLN A 496 5.69 -3.88 -12.01
N LEU A 497 6.39 -2.89 -12.58
CA LEU A 497 6.98 -2.98 -13.91
C LEU A 497 7.93 -4.18 -14.01
N GLY A 498 8.82 -4.39 -13.03
CA GLY A 498 9.73 -5.54 -13.03
C GLY A 498 8.98 -6.88 -13.08
N ARG A 499 7.92 -7.03 -12.29
CA ARG A 499 7.09 -8.26 -12.27
C ARG A 499 6.32 -8.44 -13.57
N ALA A 500 5.65 -7.40 -14.06
CA ALA A 500 4.89 -7.45 -15.32
C ALA A 500 5.80 -7.70 -16.52
N ALA A 501 6.98 -7.04 -16.58
CA ALA A 501 7.97 -7.27 -17.63
C ALA A 501 8.51 -8.71 -17.63
N THR A 502 8.67 -9.33 -16.46
CA THR A 502 9.07 -10.75 -16.36
C THR A 502 7.98 -11.67 -16.91
N LEU A 503 6.71 -11.38 -16.64
CA LEU A 503 5.58 -12.12 -17.22
C LEU A 503 5.55 -11.98 -18.76
N ILE A 504 5.73 -10.77 -19.27
CA ILE A 504 5.70 -10.50 -20.71
C ILE A 504 6.90 -11.16 -21.40
N CYS A 505 8.06 -11.22 -20.75
CA CYS A 505 9.17 -12.06 -21.19
C CYS A 505 8.77 -13.54 -21.30
N ALA A 506 8.08 -14.10 -20.30
CA ALA A 506 7.62 -15.49 -20.36
C ALA A 506 6.64 -15.71 -21.53
N LEU A 507 5.66 -14.82 -21.71
CA LEU A 507 4.69 -14.89 -22.81
C LEU A 507 5.35 -14.75 -24.19
N GLU A 508 6.35 -13.88 -24.33
CA GLU A 508 7.09 -13.73 -25.58
C GLU A 508 7.90 -14.99 -25.90
N LEU A 509 8.40 -15.71 -24.89
CA LEU A 509 9.05 -17.00 -25.11
C LEU A 509 8.04 -18.08 -25.54
N GLU A 510 6.85 -18.14 -24.92
CA GLU A 510 5.78 -19.05 -25.40
C GLU A 510 5.39 -18.73 -26.86
N ARG A 511 5.32 -17.45 -27.23
CA ARG A 511 5.03 -17.02 -28.61
C ARG A 511 6.11 -17.46 -29.59
N GLN A 512 7.38 -17.41 -29.19
CA GLN A 512 8.49 -17.85 -30.04
C GLN A 512 8.52 -19.36 -30.23
N ASP A 513 8.08 -20.11 -29.22
CA ASP A 513 7.96 -21.56 -29.29
C ASP A 513 6.82 -21.98 -30.26
N ASP A 514 5.76 -21.15 -30.41
CA ASP A 514 4.64 -21.39 -31.34
C ASP A 514 4.10 -20.10 -32.00
N VAL A 515 4.84 -19.59 -32.98
CA VAL A 515 4.52 -18.33 -33.68
C VAL A 515 3.26 -18.44 -34.55
N GLU A 516 2.97 -19.63 -35.08
CA GLU A 516 1.78 -19.84 -35.92
C GLU A 516 0.50 -19.73 -35.08
N LYS A 517 0.53 -20.23 -33.84
CA LYS A 517 -0.60 -20.14 -32.92
C LYS A 517 -0.76 -18.76 -32.28
N LEU A 518 0.33 -18.21 -31.72
CA LEU A 518 0.27 -16.98 -30.93
C LEU A 518 0.52 -15.71 -31.75
N GLY A 519 0.79 -15.86 -33.05
CA GLY A 519 0.97 -14.77 -33.99
C GLY A 519 2.40 -14.22 -34.05
N LYS A 520 2.64 -13.44 -35.12
CA LYS A 520 3.95 -12.83 -35.42
C LYS A 520 4.26 -11.58 -34.61
N HIS A 521 3.23 -10.88 -34.13
CA HIS A 521 3.42 -9.64 -33.38
C HIS A 521 3.84 -9.96 -31.94
N PRO A 522 4.93 -9.37 -31.41
CA PRO A 522 5.48 -9.72 -30.11
C PRO A 522 4.53 -9.39 -28.96
N PHE A 523 4.68 -10.10 -27.84
CA PHE A 523 4.14 -9.63 -26.56
C PHE A 523 5.11 -8.58 -26.01
N GLU A 524 4.64 -7.34 -25.83
CA GLU A 524 5.46 -6.21 -25.37
C GLU A 524 4.77 -5.46 -24.23
N ILE A 525 5.59 -4.91 -23.33
CA ILE A 525 5.14 -4.05 -22.25
C ILE A 525 5.61 -2.61 -22.45
N GLY A 526 4.68 -1.67 -22.37
CA GLY A 526 4.94 -0.24 -22.39
C GLY A 526 4.96 0.35 -20.98
N LEU A 527 5.89 1.26 -20.71
CA LEU A 527 5.83 2.17 -19.57
C LEU A 527 5.49 3.57 -20.07
N TRP A 528 4.25 3.97 -19.87
CA TRP A 528 3.69 5.23 -20.34
C TRP A 528 3.51 6.18 -19.16
N VAL A 529 4.59 6.87 -18.79
CA VAL A 529 4.65 7.71 -17.59
C VAL A 529 5.38 9.02 -17.88
N GLY A 530 5.25 10.01 -16.99
CA GLY A 530 5.74 11.37 -17.20
C GLY A 530 7.20 11.49 -17.62
N GLN A 531 7.50 12.59 -18.32
CA GLN A 531 8.79 12.82 -18.99
C GLN A 531 9.99 12.73 -18.04
N ALA A 532 9.81 13.00 -16.74
CA ALA A 532 10.85 12.82 -15.73
C ALA A 532 11.36 11.37 -15.70
N ALA A 533 10.46 10.38 -15.71
CA ALA A 533 10.79 8.96 -15.61
C ALA A 533 11.16 8.34 -16.96
N THR A 534 10.42 8.63 -18.03
CA THR A 534 10.73 8.09 -19.37
C THR A 534 10.71 9.16 -20.46
N PRO A 535 11.47 8.99 -21.57
CA PRO A 535 11.44 9.92 -22.68
C PRO A 535 10.10 9.92 -23.43
N ASN A 536 9.53 11.09 -23.72
CA ASN A 536 8.38 11.17 -24.62
C ASN A 536 8.81 11.05 -26.10
N LYS A 537 9.97 11.60 -26.45
CA LYS A 537 10.47 11.68 -27.83
C LYS A 537 11.75 10.88 -28.02
N MET A 538 11.91 10.30 -29.21
CA MET A 538 13.17 9.63 -29.59
C MET A 538 14.33 10.63 -29.67
N GLY A 539 14.11 11.78 -30.30
CA GLY A 539 15.11 12.80 -30.59
C GLY A 539 16.09 12.40 -31.70
N LYS A 540 16.74 13.39 -32.30
CA LYS A 540 17.76 13.21 -33.35
C LYS A 540 18.99 14.08 -33.09
N LYS A 541 20.06 13.87 -33.86
CA LYS A 541 21.29 14.65 -33.79
C LYS A 541 21.01 16.09 -34.18
N GLY A 542 21.40 17.02 -33.31
CA GLY A 542 21.12 18.44 -33.46
C GLY A 542 19.93 18.92 -32.63
N ASP A 543 19.12 18.00 -32.09
CA ASP A 543 18.10 18.38 -31.10
C ASP A 543 18.78 18.73 -29.77
N ASN A 544 18.30 19.80 -29.14
CA ASN A 544 18.76 20.27 -27.83
C ASN A 544 17.86 19.80 -26.68
N ASP A 545 17.07 18.73 -26.88
CA ASP A 545 16.20 18.16 -25.84
C ASP A 545 17.00 17.23 -24.90
N PRO A 546 17.24 17.62 -23.63
CA PRO A 546 17.95 16.80 -22.66
C PRO A 546 17.14 15.57 -22.22
N HIS A 547 15.82 15.57 -22.44
CA HIS A 547 14.93 14.50 -22.04
C HIS A 547 14.65 13.47 -23.13
N SER A 548 15.15 13.67 -24.35
CA SER A 548 14.99 12.72 -25.46
C SER A 548 15.68 11.38 -25.19
N ALA A 549 15.13 10.30 -25.76
CA ALA A 549 15.66 8.96 -25.61
C ALA A 549 17.12 8.86 -26.09
N ARG A 550 17.43 9.54 -27.20
CA ARG A 550 18.79 9.67 -27.73
C ARG A 550 19.75 10.28 -26.71
N THR A 551 19.42 11.45 -26.15
CA THR A 551 20.32 12.17 -25.24
C THR A 551 20.57 11.37 -23.97
N ARG A 552 19.52 10.82 -23.35
CA ARG A 552 19.66 9.97 -22.14
C ARG A 552 20.49 8.72 -22.42
N THR A 553 20.26 8.06 -23.55
CA THR A 553 20.97 6.84 -23.92
C THR A 553 22.46 7.10 -24.16
N ILE A 554 22.82 8.15 -24.90
CA ILE A 554 24.22 8.52 -25.14
C ILE A 554 24.91 8.90 -23.82
N ALA A 555 24.24 9.66 -22.95
CA ALA A 555 24.79 10.03 -21.65
C ALA A 555 25.10 8.80 -20.79
N TYR A 556 24.18 7.83 -20.73
CA TYR A 556 24.38 6.58 -20.02
C TYR A 556 25.48 5.72 -20.66
N GLN A 557 25.53 5.63 -21.98
CA GLN A 557 26.56 4.88 -22.69
C GLN A 557 27.97 5.42 -22.45
N ASN A 558 28.10 6.74 -22.29
CA ASN A 558 29.37 7.40 -21.98
C ASN A 558 29.82 7.14 -20.53
N ASN A 559 28.90 7.08 -19.56
CA ASN A 559 29.21 6.82 -18.15
C ASN A 559 28.06 6.16 -17.39
N ASP A 560 27.97 4.83 -17.48
CA ASP A 560 26.93 3.99 -16.88
C ASP A 560 27.02 3.87 -15.34
N ARG A 561 28.05 4.47 -14.72
CA ARG A 561 28.21 4.50 -13.25
C ARG A 561 27.65 5.76 -12.60
N GLN A 562 27.69 6.89 -13.29
CA GLN A 562 27.26 8.20 -12.76
C GLN A 562 25.97 8.71 -13.40
N LYS A 563 25.66 8.27 -14.62
CA LYS A 563 24.43 8.68 -15.30
C LYS A 563 23.32 7.66 -15.04
N PRO A 564 22.07 8.14 -14.89
CA PRO A 564 20.93 7.26 -14.68
C PRO A 564 20.65 6.42 -15.93
N SER A 565 20.10 5.22 -15.73
CA SER A 565 19.66 4.35 -16.81
C SER A 565 18.62 5.07 -17.70
N PRO A 566 18.64 4.87 -19.04
CA PRO A 566 17.66 5.49 -19.95
C PRO A 566 16.22 5.02 -19.71
N ILE A 567 16.07 3.87 -19.05
CA ILE A 567 14.80 3.29 -18.63
C ILE A 567 14.81 3.12 -17.10
N PRO A 568 13.66 3.12 -16.42
CA PRO A 568 13.63 3.04 -14.96
C PRO A 568 13.70 1.58 -14.48
N LEU A 569 14.66 0.82 -15.03
CA LEU A 569 15.05 -0.51 -14.60
C LEU A 569 16.58 -0.55 -14.56
N GLU A 570 17.13 -1.06 -13.46
CA GLU A 570 18.59 -1.25 -13.33
C GLU A 570 19.05 -2.65 -13.74
N ASN A 571 18.15 -3.63 -13.67
CA ASN A 571 18.44 -5.04 -13.93
C ASN A 571 17.51 -5.60 -15.00
N CYS A 572 18.01 -6.59 -15.74
CA CYS A 572 17.24 -7.37 -16.70
C CYS A 572 16.09 -8.08 -15.96
N PRO A 573 14.80 -7.83 -16.33
CA PRO A 573 13.69 -8.44 -15.62
C PRO A 573 13.62 -9.96 -15.79
N TRP A 574 14.19 -10.50 -16.88
CA TRP A 574 14.28 -11.95 -17.04
C TRP A 574 15.34 -12.56 -16.11
N CYS A 575 16.62 -12.21 -16.26
CA CYS A 575 17.70 -12.94 -15.58
C CYS A 575 18.34 -12.23 -14.38
N GLY A 576 17.86 -11.05 -13.99
CA GLY A 576 18.41 -10.27 -12.87
C GLY A 576 19.79 -9.62 -13.14
N THR A 577 20.38 -9.82 -14.33
CA THR A 577 21.68 -9.21 -14.65
C THR A 577 21.57 -7.69 -14.79
N ARG A 578 22.42 -6.95 -14.08
CA ARG A 578 22.51 -5.48 -14.16
C ARG A 578 22.76 -4.99 -15.59
N PHE A 579 22.04 -3.95 -15.98
CA PHE A 579 22.26 -3.26 -17.24
C PHE A 579 23.56 -2.47 -17.24
N THR A 580 24.14 -2.30 -18.43
CA THR A 580 25.37 -1.53 -18.66
C THR A 580 25.21 -0.72 -19.94
N ARG A 581 26.23 0.07 -20.32
CA ARG A 581 26.23 0.80 -21.61
C ARG A 581 25.83 -0.05 -22.83
N ASN A 582 26.18 -1.35 -22.83
CA ASN A 582 25.93 -2.26 -23.95
C ASN A 582 24.51 -2.88 -23.95
N SER A 583 23.70 -2.54 -22.95
CA SER A 583 22.31 -2.99 -22.85
C SER A 583 21.35 -2.15 -23.69
N PHE A 584 21.77 -0.98 -24.15
CA PHE A 584 20.92 -0.01 -24.84
C PHE A 584 21.48 0.30 -26.22
N GLU A 585 20.62 0.24 -27.22
CA GLU A 585 20.98 0.45 -28.62
C GLU A 585 19.95 1.37 -29.29
N LEU A 586 20.45 2.40 -29.98
CA LEU A 586 19.65 3.32 -30.77
C LEU A 586 19.63 2.85 -32.23
N LEU A 587 18.45 2.58 -32.77
CA LEU A 587 18.27 2.05 -34.12
C LEU A 587 17.43 2.98 -35.00
N PRO A 588 17.71 3.06 -36.32
CA PRO A 588 18.75 2.32 -37.03
C PRO A 588 20.18 2.81 -36.71
N ASP A 589 20.33 4.06 -36.28
CA ASP A 589 21.58 4.63 -35.80
C ASP A 589 21.35 5.76 -34.79
N ALA A 590 22.42 6.20 -34.13
CA ALA A 590 22.35 7.23 -33.08
C ALA A 590 22.09 8.65 -33.60
N ASN A 591 22.10 8.92 -34.92
CA ASN A 591 21.80 10.25 -35.45
C ASN A 591 20.30 10.47 -35.64
N GLU A 592 19.57 9.50 -36.16
CA GLU A 592 18.12 9.60 -36.35
C GLU A 592 17.41 8.31 -35.89
N PRO A 593 17.47 8.02 -34.58
CA PRO A 593 16.90 6.79 -34.07
C PRO A 593 15.37 6.85 -34.06
N ASN A 594 14.74 5.75 -34.45
CA ASN A 594 13.31 5.53 -34.29
C ASN A 594 12.99 4.50 -33.19
N GLU A 595 13.99 3.74 -32.72
CA GLU A 595 13.84 2.68 -31.72
C GLU A 595 15.00 2.76 -30.70
N LEU A 596 14.67 2.85 -29.41
CA LEU A 596 15.54 2.45 -28.32
C LEU A 596 15.28 0.97 -28.03
N ARG A 597 16.28 0.13 -28.30
CA ARG A 597 16.25 -1.32 -28.09
C ARG A 597 17.02 -1.69 -26.83
N VAL A 598 16.40 -2.50 -25.98
CA VAL A 598 16.99 -2.97 -24.71
C VAL A 598 17.36 -4.45 -24.84
N ARG A 599 18.59 -4.82 -24.46
CA ARG A 599 19.11 -6.20 -24.55
C ARG A 599 19.83 -6.57 -23.25
N CYS A 600 19.77 -7.84 -22.87
CA CYS A 600 20.60 -8.35 -21.78
C CYS A 600 22.03 -8.64 -22.27
N ILE A 601 23.02 -8.28 -21.46
CA ILE A 601 24.44 -8.57 -21.73
C ILE A 601 24.86 -9.99 -21.32
N SER A 602 24.05 -10.66 -20.48
CA SER A 602 24.36 -12.00 -20.01
C SER A 602 24.23 -13.01 -21.14
N ARG A 603 25.31 -13.75 -21.40
CA ARG A 603 25.36 -14.82 -22.43
C ARG A 603 24.41 -15.98 -22.14
N LYS A 604 23.95 -16.12 -20.89
CA LYS A 604 23.01 -17.16 -20.46
C LYS A 604 21.55 -16.71 -20.53
N CYS A 605 21.29 -15.42 -20.72
CA CYS A 605 19.92 -14.90 -20.81
C CYS A 605 19.31 -15.21 -22.18
N GLN A 606 18.04 -15.57 -22.24
CA GLN A 606 17.32 -15.78 -23.51
C GLN A 606 17.15 -14.46 -24.30
N PHE A 607 17.07 -13.32 -23.60
CA PHE A 607 16.95 -11.98 -24.20
C PHE A 607 18.31 -11.31 -24.42
N ASN A 608 19.25 -12.04 -25.01
CA ASN A 608 20.58 -11.54 -25.36
C ASN A 608 20.75 -11.44 -26.88
N ARG A 609 21.79 -10.73 -27.34
CA ARG A 609 22.14 -10.58 -28.76
C ARG A 609 20.88 -10.24 -29.57
N ASN A 610 20.51 -11.03 -30.57
CA ASN A 610 19.44 -10.73 -31.53
C ASN A 610 18.02 -10.72 -30.93
N GLN A 611 17.86 -11.12 -29.67
CA GLN A 611 16.57 -11.14 -29.00
C GLN A 611 16.47 -9.99 -27.98
N PRO A 612 15.77 -8.90 -28.32
CA PRO A 612 15.59 -7.78 -27.39
C PRO A 612 14.61 -8.13 -26.27
N LEU A 613 14.76 -7.46 -25.13
CA LEU A 613 13.74 -7.47 -24.09
C LEU A 613 12.47 -6.79 -24.64
N PRO A 614 11.28 -7.35 -24.38
CA PRO A 614 10.01 -6.86 -24.90
C PRO A 614 9.48 -5.63 -24.12
N ILE A 615 10.32 -4.60 -23.95
CA ILE A 615 10.05 -3.43 -23.11
C ILE A 615 10.15 -2.16 -23.94
N LEU A 616 9.10 -1.35 -23.92
CA LEU A 616 9.00 -0.06 -24.58
C LEU A 616 8.82 1.02 -23.52
N THR A 617 9.65 2.05 -23.56
CA THR A 617 9.62 3.15 -22.56
C THR A 617 9.51 4.52 -23.20
N VAL A 618 9.67 4.62 -24.52
CA VAL A 618 9.58 5.88 -25.25
C VAL A 618 8.19 6.02 -25.86
N ASP A 619 7.47 7.12 -25.57
CA ASP A 619 6.09 7.29 -26.07
C ASP A 619 5.99 7.15 -27.60
N ASP A 620 6.89 7.79 -28.36
CA ASP A 620 6.93 7.68 -29.82
C ASP A 620 7.02 6.21 -30.30
N GLN A 621 7.71 5.33 -29.55
CA GLN A 621 7.75 3.90 -29.82
C GLN A 621 6.47 3.20 -29.34
N ILE A 622 5.92 3.57 -28.19
CA ILE A 622 4.70 2.99 -27.63
C ILE A 622 3.50 3.20 -28.58
N TYR A 623 3.28 4.43 -29.06
CA TYR A 623 2.17 4.74 -29.99
C TYR A 623 2.34 4.08 -31.35
N ARG A 624 3.58 3.79 -31.75
CA ARG A 624 3.90 3.15 -33.03
C ARG A 624 3.80 1.64 -32.95
N ARG A 625 4.29 1.01 -31.87
CA ARG A 625 4.38 -0.44 -31.74
C ARG A 625 3.17 -1.08 -31.06
N LEU A 626 2.43 -0.31 -30.27
CA LEU A 626 1.22 -0.72 -29.55
C LEU A 626 1.46 -1.95 -28.65
N PRO A 627 2.27 -1.80 -27.58
CA PRO A 627 2.50 -2.91 -26.65
C PRO A 627 1.18 -3.41 -26.07
N CYS A 628 1.06 -4.72 -25.94
CA CYS A 628 -0.17 -5.36 -25.50
C CYS A 628 -0.47 -5.12 -24.01
N PHE A 629 0.54 -4.77 -23.21
CA PHE A 629 0.41 -4.38 -21.82
C PHE A 629 1.00 -2.98 -21.63
N ILE A 630 0.28 -2.03 -21.04
CA ILE A 630 0.83 -0.73 -20.64
C ILE A 630 0.66 -0.50 -19.15
N ILE A 631 1.72 -0.01 -18.52
CA ILE A 631 1.67 0.63 -17.21
C ILE A 631 1.63 2.15 -17.43
N ALA A 632 0.57 2.81 -16.96
CA ALA A 632 0.33 4.23 -17.17
C ALA A 632 0.09 5.00 -15.88
N THR A 633 0.48 6.28 -15.88
CA THR A 633 0.20 7.23 -14.81
C THR A 633 -0.76 8.33 -15.27
N VAL A 634 -1.46 8.96 -14.31
CA VAL A 634 -2.53 9.94 -14.57
C VAL A 634 -2.09 11.13 -15.43
N ASP A 635 -0.83 11.57 -15.30
CA ASP A 635 -0.26 12.66 -16.10
C ASP A 635 -0.29 12.36 -17.61
N LYS A 636 -0.20 11.08 -18.00
CA LYS A 636 -0.37 10.70 -19.40
C LYS A 636 -1.81 10.75 -19.86
N PHE A 637 -2.76 10.44 -18.98
CA PHE A 637 -4.18 10.58 -19.31
C PHE A 637 -4.55 12.06 -19.54
N ALA A 638 -3.94 12.98 -18.81
CA ALA A 638 -4.08 14.42 -19.05
C ALA A 638 -3.61 14.84 -20.45
N SER A 639 -2.69 14.09 -21.07
CA SER A 639 -2.21 14.35 -22.44
C SER A 639 -3.11 13.82 -23.55
N LEU A 640 -4.09 12.95 -23.25
CA LEU A 640 -4.98 12.32 -24.24
C LEU A 640 -5.65 13.33 -25.19
N PRO A 641 -6.20 14.48 -24.72
CA PRO A 641 -6.85 15.45 -25.62
C PRO A 641 -5.88 16.16 -26.57
N TRP A 642 -4.59 16.19 -26.25
CA TRP A 642 -3.59 16.99 -26.95
C TRP A 642 -2.69 16.16 -27.88
N VAL A 643 -2.53 14.86 -27.59
CA VAL A 643 -1.65 13.95 -28.31
C VAL A 643 -2.49 12.95 -29.10
N GLY A 644 -2.79 13.29 -30.36
CA GLY A 644 -3.67 12.48 -31.21
C GLY A 644 -3.16 11.05 -31.46
N GLU A 645 -1.85 10.82 -31.40
CA GLU A 645 -1.26 9.48 -31.52
C GLU A 645 -1.68 8.52 -30.40
N THR A 646 -2.16 9.03 -29.26
CA THR A 646 -2.66 8.19 -28.17
C THR A 646 -3.91 7.39 -28.56
N GLY A 647 -4.68 7.85 -29.56
CA GLY A 647 -5.82 7.12 -30.10
C GLY A 647 -5.45 5.72 -30.61
N ALA A 648 -4.20 5.54 -31.09
CA ALA A 648 -3.72 4.24 -31.54
C ALA A 648 -3.70 3.18 -30.43
N LEU A 649 -3.55 3.59 -29.16
CA LEU A 649 -3.64 2.71 -27.99
C LEU A 649 -5.06 2.16 -27.77
N PHE A 650 -6.07 2.81 -28.33
CA PHE A 650 -7.48 2.41 -28.22
C PHE A 650 -8.00 1.78 -29.52
N GLY A 651 -7.10 1.31 -30.38
CA GLY A 651 -7.46 0.64 -31.63
C GLY A 651 -7.74 1.59 -32.81
N GLN A 652 -7.64 2.91 -32.63
CA GLN A 652 -7.84 3.92 -33.68
C GLN A 652 -6.63 3.97 -34.65
N VAL A 653 -6.50 2.92 -35.44
CA VAL A 653 -5.39 2.66 -36.38
C VAL A 653 -5.97 2.29 -37.74
N GLU A 654 -5.45 2.90 -38.80
CA GLU A 654 -5.92 2.68 -40.17
C GLU A 654 -4.94 1.84 -40.99
N ARG A 655 -3.65 1.93 -40.68
CA ARG A 655 -2.57 1.38 -41.50
C ARG A 655 -1.46 0.79 -40.64
N PHE A 656 -0.67 -0.11 -41.23
CA PHE A 656 0.52 -0.68 -40.60
C PHE A 656 1.61 -1.02 -41.62
N ASP A 657 2.85 -1.12 -41.16
CA ASP A 657 3.98 -1.69 -41.89
C ASP A 657 4.92 -2.42 -40.92
N GLN A 658 6.14 -2.75 -41.38
CA GLN A 658 7.18 -3.35 -40.54
C GLN A 658 7.65 -2.45 -39.40
N ASP A 659 7.47 -1.14 -39.51
CA ASP A 659 7.90 -0.15 -38.54
C ASP A 659 6.84 0.14 -37.49
N GLY A 660 5.58 -0.24 -37.72
CA GLY A 660 4.50 -0.19 -36.73
C GLY A 660 3.15 0.22 -37.31
N PHE A 661 2.34 0.86 -36.47
CA PHE A 661 0.95 1.24 -36.70
C PHE A 661 0.79 2.75 -36.88
N TYR A 662 -0.17 3.15 -37.71
CA TYR A 662 -0.44 4.53 -38.06
C TYR A 662 -1.94 4.83 -38.02
N GLY A 663 -2.30 5.82 -37.22
CA GLY A 663 -3.65 6.40 -37.19
C GLY A 663 -3.83 7.58 -38.14
N PRO A 664 -4.97 8.29 -38.03
CA PRO A 664 -5.31 9.44 -38.88
C PRO A 664 -4.26 10.57 -38.83
N CYS A 665 -3.57 10.74 -37.71
CA CYS A 665 -2.55 11.78 -37.51
C CYS A 665 -1.27 11.56 -38.35
N LYS A 666 -1.06 10.38 -38.95
CA LYS A 666 0.09 10.05 -39.80
C LYS A 666 -0.36 9.47 -41.14
N PRO A 667 -0.88 10.32 -42.07
CA PRO A 667 -1.37 9.88 -43.37
C PRO A 667 -0.25 9.37 -44.28
N GLY A 668 -0.60 8.47 -45.21
CA GLY A 668 0.27 8.10 -46.34
C GLY A 668 1.39 7.09 -46.06
N ARG A 669 1.47 6.51 -44.85
CA ARG A 669 2.42 5.43 -44.50
C ARG A 669 1.69 4.14 -44.14
N GLY A 670 2.29 3.01 -44.53
CA GLY A 670 1.78 1.68 -44.27
C GLY A 670 0.66 1.24 -45.21
N GLN A 671 0.35 -0.04 -45.17
CA GLN A 671 -0.78 -0.65 -45.88
C GLN A 671 -2.03 -0.61 -44.99
N PRO A 672 -3.24 -0.51 -45.58
CA PRO A 672 -4.48 -0.46 -44.82
C PRO A 672 -4.71 -1.73 -44.00
N LEU A 673 -5.26 -1.58 -42.80
CA LEU A 673 -5.80 -2.67 -42.00
C LEU A 673 -7.17 -3.09 -42.57
N SER A 674 -7.42 -4.39 -42.67
CA SER A 674 -8.70 -4.93 -43.13
C SER A 674 -9.82 -4.85 -42.09
N GLN A 675 -9.46 -4.70 -40.82
CA GLN A 675 -10.38 -4.52 -39.69
C GLN A 675 -9.70 -3.70 -38.61
N VAL A 676 -10.52 -2.99 -37.81
CA VAL A 676 -10.07 -2.20 -36.67
C VAL A 676 -9.43 -3.11 -35.62
N LEU A 677 -8.42 -2.61 -34.91
CA LEU A 677 -7.82 -3.34 -33.79
C LEU A 677 -8.75 -3.23 -32.57
N PRO A 678 -8.90 -4.29 -31.77
CA PRO A 678 -9.76 -4.25 -30.61
C PRO A 678 -9.23 -3.25 -29.54
N PRO A 679 -10.12 -2.50 -28.86
CA PRO A 679 -9.75 -1.60 -27.75
C PRO A 679 -9.28 -2.42 -26.54
N PRO A 680 -8.72 -1.82 -25.48
CA PRO A 680 -8.24 -2.57 -24.30
C PRO A 680 -9.28 -3.53 -23.72
N ASP A 681 -8.89 -4.79 -23.49
CA ASP A 681 -9.77 -5.82 -22.92
C ASP A 681 -9.88 -5.68 -21.39
N LEU A 682 -8.80 -5.28 -20.73
CA LEU A 682 -8.68 -5.28 -19.27
C LEU A 682 -8.02 -3.98 -18.78
N ILE A 683 -8.70 -3.32 -17.87
CA ILE A 683 -8.18 -2.16 -17.14
C ILE A 683 -7.95 -2.57 -15.69
N ILE A 684 -6.74 -2.37 -15.18
CA ILE A 684 -6.37 -2.67 -13.80
C ILE A 684 -6.06 -1.35 -13.09
N GLN A 685 -6.86 -1.01 -12.07
CA GLN A 685 -6.59 0.10 -11.17
C GLN A 685 -5.92 -0.43 -9.90
N ASP A 686 -4.64 -0.10 -9.70
CA ASP A 686 -3.97 -0.36 -8.43
C ASP A 686 -4.26 0.81 -7.45
N GLU A 687 -4.22 0.53 -6.15
CA GLU A 687 -4.49 1.53 -5.09
C GLU A 687 -5.83 2.27 -5.23
N LEU A 688 -6.92 1.51 -5.44
CA LEU A 688 -8.28 2.04 -5.57
C LEU A 688 -8.70 2.95 -4.40
N HIS A 689 -8.12 2.76 -3.21
CA HIS A 689 -8.38 3.58 -2.03
C HIS A 689 -8.03 5.07 -2.24
N LEU A 690 -7.18 5.40 -3.21
CA LEU A 690 -6.84 6.78 -3.55
C LEU A 690 -7.95 7.49 -4.33
N ILE A 691 -9.01 6.78 -4.74
CA ILE A 691 -10.16 7.35 -5.44
C ILE A 691 -11.05 8.20 -4.50
N SER A 692 -11.11 7.88 -3.20
CA SER A 692 -11.92 8.66 -2.25
C SER A 692 -11.26 10.00 -1.86
N GLY A 693 -9.98 10.20 -2.22
CA GLY A 693 -9.27 11.46 -2.01
C GLY A 693 -9.42 12.45 -3.17
N PRO A 694 -8.88 13.68 -3.03
CA PRO A 694 -8.92 14.71 -4.08
C PRO A 694 -8.37 14.24 -5.44
N LEU A 695 -7.39 13.35 -5.40
CA LEU A 695 -6.78 12.77 -6.60
C LEU A 695 -7.81 11.96 -7.41
N GLY A 696 -8.65 11.17 -6.75
CA GLY A 696 -9.71 10.40 -7.40
C GLY A 696 -10.75 11.25 -8.09
N THR A 697 -11.18 12.33 -7.45
CA THR A 697 -12.13 13.29 -8.05
C THR A 697 -11.58 13.88 -9.34
N MET A 698 -10.29 14.25 -9.39
CA MET A 698 -9.67 14.73 -10.62
C MET A 698 -9.55 13.64 -11.69
N VAL A 699 -9.15 12.43 -11.29
CA VAL A 699 -8.96 11.30 -12.21
C VAL A 699 -10.29 10.88 -12.87
N GLY A 700 -11.41 10.99 -12.16
CA GLY A 700 -12.74 10.62 -12.67
C GLY A 700 -13.11 11.26 -14.02
N LEU A 701 -12.62 12.46 -14.34
CA LEU A 701 -12.84 13.09 -15.64
C LEU A 701 -12.15 12.33 -16.79
N TYR A 702 -10.93 11.85 -16.55
CA TYR A 702 -10.19 11.06 -17.52
C TYR A 702 -10.77 9.66 -17.67
N GLU A 703 -11.37 9.12 -16.60
CA GLU A 703 -12.03 7.82 -16.64
C GLU A 703 -13.17 7.77 -17.66
N THR A 704 -14.03 8.79 -17.69
CA THR A 704 -15.09 8.88 -18.70
C THR A 704 -14.54 8.92 -20.13
N ALA A 705 -13.42 9.61 -20.35
CA ALA A 705 -12.78 9.66 -21.65
C ALA A 705 -12.17 8.31 -22.06
N ILE A 706 -11.50 7.62 -21.12
CA ILE A 706 -10.90 6.31 -21.39
C ILE A 706 -12.00 5.26 -21.62
N ASP A 707 -13.08 5.28 -20.85
CA ASP A 707 -14.22 4.39 -21.04
C ASP A 707 -14.86 4.60 -22.42
N ALA A 708 -15.10 5.86 -22.82
CA ALA A 708 -15.57 6.19 -24.16
C ALA A 708 -14.60 5.69 -25.24
N LEU A 709 -13.29 5.95 -25.12
CA LEU A 709 -12.29 5.46 -26.08
C LEU A 709 -12.21 3.94 -26.14
N SER A 710 -12.52 3.24 -25.05
CA SER A 710 -12.51 1.78 -24.98
C SER A 710 -13.82 1.14 -25.47
N THR A 711 -14.85 1.95 -25.74
CA THR A 711 -16.19 1.50 -26.19
C THR A 711 -16.58 2.05 -27.56
N LEU A 712 -15.86 3.06 -28.08
CA LEU A 712 -15.98 3.57 -29.44
C LEU A 712 -15.54 2.49 -30.45
N MET A 713 -16.51 1.74 -30.97
CA MET A 713 -16.37 0.90 -32.17
C MET A 713 -16.84 1.63 -33.43
#